data_AF-A0A4P2QJB5-F1
#
_entry.id   AF-A0A4P2QJB5-F1
#
_cell.length_a   1.000
_cell.length_b   1.000
_cell.length_c   1.000
_cell.angle_alpha   90.00
_cell.angle_beta   90.00
_cell.angle_gamma   90.00
#
_symmetry.space_group_name_H-M   'P 1'
#
loop_
_entity.id
_entity.type
_entity.pdbx_description
1 polymer ?
#
loop_
_entity_poly.entity_id
_entity_poly.type
_entity_poly.pdbx_seq_one_letter_code
_entity_poly.pdbx_strand_id
1 'polypeptide(L)'
;MKLLCKSADERYPGAQVMKVDLEAYLKRRDARPDAASWDLDALAPPLVAPHGRAELAAMSLAAGRKAKEQGAPSEAAGFFEAGLSALPDGSFKEDPELAFSLHAEAAECAYLGGQLERAGSLLDVLAAEARSDLERARAYELRIAVCAAQGRLEEAIALGKTALAMLGVPLPEDGPARKAAAEAELAAARAALGTRRLSDLLDEPETSDARVRAALRLLMALTMPAARICPPLCTFIAARQVNLSLEHGHGGASPYGYMAYAWMAARVLRRYDEAYEVGELALEMNERAGQDELSCRLRLVLGAHISVFTKHLLSSLDLFKEAHEAGLRAGDPSYVAQTCVHTALVRLGLGDECAAVRAEVDGFLELVQRGRDELALAALTGVRRALDDLMSTTAPVGASRAPEPVVDEATTAYEEKISAPAYGAVALIHYALRQQVCFLVEDYEGAMRMGSLAEAKMQGRVDDHLATEVFFYTCLTLLSPALSRGRQLTPVSVPNYRDRLAAWAERCPDNYRHKHLLVRAESARAAGEELAAMKLYDQAIEAAKVNGFVRDEALASELCAKFHLASGRERIAHVYMTDAHEAYLRWGATAKVRQLSRKYPHLVARTTLFGQASRPPEAAPPASTQRPSLDALAIFRASRALHGELVLERLFERLLRVLREIAGARRAVLLLARDGALGVEAELAADAEGVRLDAAMPLECASDLAVAVIQHVAQTQQPVVLASAAADERFAQDPYLLEAGPRSILCLAMTHQGRLTGVLYAESDTGAGAFRAGQLEPCGLLASQAAVAVNNALRYREVQSTASDLRRCNEALAAEVARLTEELRACNRDAESPWSELRRCSDARDAR
;
A
#
# COMPACT_ATOMS: atom_id res chain seq x y z
N MET A 1 -23.83 2.31 -30.74
CA MET A 1 -24.23 2.38 -32.17
C MET A 1 -25.65 2.92 -32.43
N LYS A 2 -26.72 2.52 -31.72
CA LYS A 2 -28.09 3.12 -31.92
C LYS A 2 -28.17 4.65 -31.67
N LEU A 3 -27.23 5.22 -30.91
CA LEU A 3 -27.12 6.67 -30.68
C LEU A 3 -26.44 7.45 -31.82
N LEU A 4 -25.64 6.79 -32.68
CA LEU A 4 -24.97 7.44 -33.82
C LEU A 4 -25.92 7.64 -35.02
N CYS A 5 -27.04 6.91 -35.07
CA CYS A 5 -28.05 7.09 -36.12
C CYS A 5 -28.96 8.31 -35.91
N LYS A 6 -28.89 9.00 -34.76
CA LYS A 6 -29.77 10.13 -34.45
C LYS A 6 -29.17 11.51 -34.75
N SER A 7 -27.88 11.60 -35.05
CA SER A 7 -27.21 12.88 -35.35
C SER A 7 -26.90 13.08 -36.84
N ALA A 8 -27.37 12.17 -37.71
CA ALA A 8 -27.14 12.21 -39.16
C ALA A 8 -28.38 12.68 -39.97
N ASP A 9 -29.41 13.21 -39.30
CA ASP A 9 -30.51 13.90 -39.96
C ASP A 9 -30.20 15.40 -39.98
N GLU A 10 -29.48 15.83 -41.02
CA GLU A 10 -29.64 17.09 -41.76
C GLU A 10 -28.33 17.42 -42.46
N ARG A 11 -28.34 17.31 -43.81
CA ARG A 11 -27.35 17.79 -44.80
C ARG A 11 -26.46 16.77 -45.52
N TYR A 12 -26.92 15.57 -45.91
CA TYR A 12 -26.25 14.84 -47.00
C TYR A 12 -27.24 14.00 -47.85
N PRO A 13 -27.41 14.26 -49.16
CA PRO A 13 -28.35 13.51 -50.02
C PRO A 13 -27.92 12.07 -50.40
N GLY A 14 -26.86 11.52 -49.79
CA GLY A 14 -26.30 10.20 -50.11
C GLY A 14 -26.73 9.05 -49.18
N ALA A 15 -27.41 9.33 -48.07
CA ALA A 15 -27.64 8.34 -47.00
C ALA A 15 -28.73 7.28 -47.28
N GLN A 16 -29.47 7.36 -48.39
CA GLN A 16 -30.57 6.42 -48.68
C GLN A 16 -30.13 5.10 -49.32
N VAL A 17 -28.95 5.05 -49.97
CA VAL A 17 -28.51 3.84 -50.69
C VAL A 17 -27.82 2.82 -49.75
N MET A 18 -27.27 3.26 -48.61
CA MET A 18 -26.56 2.39 -47.66
C MET A 18 -27.43 1.75 -46.57
N LYS A 19 -28.69 2.18 -46.44
CA LYS A 19 -29.61 1.69 -45.40
C LYS A 19 -30.16 0.28 -45.70
N VAL A 20 -30.19 -0.11 -46.98
CA VAL A 20 -30.80 -1.37 -47.44
C VAL A 20 -29.88 -2.58 -47.25
N ASP A 21 -28.55 -2.40 -47.32
CA ASP A 21 -27.60 -3.51 -47.14
C ASP A 21 -27.28 -3.84 -45.68
N LEU A 22 -27.40 -2.87 -44.76
CA LEU A 22 -27.09 -3.08 -43.34
C LEU A 22 -28.18 -3.87 -42.60
N GLU A 23 -29.46 -3.71 -42.98
CA GLU A 23 -30.57 -4.50 -42.41
C GLU A 23 -30.55 -5.95 -42.91
N ALA A 24 -30.14 -6.18 -44.15
CA ALA A 24 -29.94 -7.52 -44.70
C ALA A 24 -28.75 -8.25 -44.02
N TYR A 25 -27.72 -7.51 -43.64
CA TYR A 25 -26.56 -7.99 -42.87
C TYR A 25 -26.93 -8.36 -41.42
N LEU A 26 -27.72 -7.52 -40.74
CA LEU A 26 -28.20 -7.81 -39.38
C LEU A 26 -29.11 -9.04 -39.31
N LYS A 27 -29.93 -9.30 -40.34
CA LYS A 27 -30.74 -10.52 -40.43
C LYS A 27 -29.91 -11.82 -40.57
N ARG A 28 -28.66 -11.74 -41.03
CA ARG A 28 -27.77 -12.92 -41.14
C ARG A 28 -27.01 -13.21 -39.83
N ARG A 29 -26.90 -12.23 -38.93
CA ARG A 29 -26.20 -12.34 -37.64
C ARG A 29 -26.98 -13.18 -36.60
N ASP A 30 -28.32 -13.16 -36.65
CA ASP A 30 -29.14 -13.88 -35.67
C ASP A 30 -29.27 -15.40 -35.95
N ALA A 31 -28.56 -15.95 -36.95
CA ALA A 31 -28.79 -17.31 -37.42
C ALA A 31 -27.78 -18.38 -36.96
N ARG A 32 -26.66 -18.07 -36.29
CA ARG A 32 -25.74 -19.09 -35.72
C ARG A 32 -24.96 -18.59 -34.49
N PRO A 33 -25.09 -19.24 -33.32
CA PRO A 33 -24.09 -19.16 -32.25
C PRO A 33 -23.02 -20.24 -32.50
N ASP A 34 -21.78 -19.92 -32.12
CA ASP A 34 -20.61 -20.81 -32.03
C ASP A 34 -19.64 -20.84 -33.23
N ALA A 35 -18.35 -20.72 -32.84
CA ALA A 35 -17.10 -20.94 -33.55
C ALA A 35 -16.52 -19.82 -34.45
N ALA A 36 -15.59 -19.09 -33.81
CA ALA A 36 -14.27 -18.66 -34.29
C ALA A 36 -13.83 -19.09 -35.72
N SER A 37 -13.86 -18.14 -36.65
CA SER A 37 -12.71 -17.71 -37.46
C SER A 37 -13.06 -16.37 -38.09
N TRP A 38 -12.22 -15.35 -37.93
CA TRP A 38 -12.34 -14.13 -38.72
C TRP A 38 -11.69 -14.42 -40.07
N ASP A 39 -12.48 -14.91 -41.02
CA ASP A 39 -12.04 -14.97 -42.41
C ASP A 39 -12.14 -13.57 -43.00
N LEU A 40 -11.06 -12.80 -42.87
CA LEU A 40 -10.95 -11.43 -43.39
C LEU A 40 -11.06 -11.38 -44.93
N ASP A 41 -10.88 -12.51 -45.63
CA ASP A 41 -11.07 -12.57 -47.09
C ASP A 41 -12.55 -12.65 -47.48
N ALA A 42 -13.44 -13.08 -46.59
CA ALA A 42 -14.90 -13.12 -46.83
C ALA A 42 -15.61 -11.78 -46.57
N LEU A 43 -14.89 -10.75 -46.11
CA LEU A 43 -15.41 -9.42 -45.75
C LEU A 43 -15.09 -8.32 -46.76
N ALA A 44 -14.44 -8.61 -47.89
CA ALA A 44 -14.20 -7.59 -48.92
C ALA A 44 -15.55 -7.13 -49.54
N PRO A 45 -16.01 -5.88 -49.29
CA PRO A 45 -17.19 -5.37 -49.98
C PRO A 45 -16.86 -5.20 -51.47
N PRO A 46 -17.84 -5.35 -52.38
CA PRO A 46 -17.61 -5.11 -53.79
C PRO A 46 -17.18 -3.65 -53.96
N LEU A 47 -15.94 -3.46 -54.45
CA LEU A 47 -15.37 -2.21 -54.97
C LEU A 47 -16.06 -0.93 -54.45
N VAL A 48 -15.82 -0.59 -53.18
CA VAL A 48 -16.07 0.77 -52.70
C VAL A 48 -15.22 1.70 -53.57
N ALA A 49 -15.86 2.65 -54.26
CA ALA A 49 -15.15 3.65 -55.05
C ALA A 49 -14.05 4.32 -54.20
N PRO A 50 -12.94 4.81 -54.79
CA PRO A 50 -11.82 5.40 -54.03
C PRO A 50 -12.24 6.43 -52.99
N HIS A 51 -13.30 7.19 -53.27
CA HIS A 51 -13.89 8.19 -52.36
C HIS A 51 -14.52 7.58 -51.09
N GLY A 52 -15.19 6.42 -51.19
CA GLY A 52 -15.78 5.76 -50.02
C GLY A 52 -14.76 5.03 -49.15
N ARG A 53 -13.58 4.71 -49.70
CA ARG A 53 -12.45 4.13 -48.95
C ARG A 53 -11.80 5.14 -48.01
N ALA A 54 -11.56 6.37 -48.47
CA ALA A 54 -11.06 7.45 -47.62
C ALA A 54 -12.04 7.82 -46.49
N GLU A 55 -13.34 7.87 -46.78
CA GLU A 55 -14.38 8.12 -45.78
C GLU A 55 -14.43 7.01 -44.71
N LEU A 56 -14.32 5.73 -45.14
CA LEU A 56 -14.22 4.59 -44.23
C LEU A 56 -12.97 4.65 -43.34
N ALA A 57 -11.83 5.09 -43.89
CA ALA A 57 -10.60 5.27 -43.14
C ALA A 57 -10.74 6.37 -42.07
N ALA A 58 -11.36 7.51 -42.41
CA ALA A 58 -11.64 8.60 -41.47
C ALA A 58 -12.64 8.19 -40.37
N MET A 59 -13.70 7.47 -40.72
CA MET A 59 -14.65 6.92 -39.75
C MET A 59 -13.99 5.93 -38.79
N SER A 60 -13.11 5.08 -39.33
CA SER A 60 -12.33 4.11 -38.55
C SER A 60 -11.39 4.80 -37.56
N LEU A 61 -10.71 5.87 -37.98
CA LEU A 61 -9.88 6.69 -37.09
C LEU A 61 -10.69 7.28 -35.93
N ALA A 62 -11.86 7.87 -36.23
CA ALA A 62 -12.74 8.46 -35.23
C ALA A 62 -13.31 7.41 -34.26
N ALA A 63 -13.72 6.25 -34.78
CA ALA A 63 -14.22 5.13 -33.98
C ALA A 63 -13.12 4.57 -33.06
N GLY A 64 -11.91 4.39 -33.58
CA GLY A 64 -10.76 3.91 -32.79
C GLY A 64 -10.38 4.87 -31.67
N ARG A 65 -10.32 6.18 -31.94
CA ARG A 65 -10.06 7.20 -30.89
C ARG A 65 -11.11 7.17 -29.79
N LYS A 66 -12.39 7.09 -30.17
CA LYS A 66 -13.48 6.98 -29.21
C LYS A 66 -13.42 5.69 -28.38
N ALA A 67 -13.02 4.57 -28.98
CA ALA A 67 -12.81 3.33 -28.26
C ALA A 67 -11.65 3.43 -27.26
N LYS A 68 -10.55 4.12 -27.61
CA LYS A 68 -9.46 4.43 -26.66
C LYS A 68 -9.93 5.29 -25.50
N GLU A 69 -10.67 6.36 -25.76
CA GLU A 69 -11.27 7.22 -24.73
C GLU A 69 -12.18 6.45 -23.77
N GLN A 70 -12.77 5.33 -24.23
CA GLN A 70 -13.64 4.46 -23.43
C GLN A 70 -12.89 3.30 -22.74
N GLY A 71 -11.55 3.28 -22.78
CA GLY A 71 -10.75 2.23 -22.16
C GLY A 71 -10.79 0.88 -22.88
N ALA A 72 -11.06 0.87 -24.20
CA ALA A 72 -11.12 -0.34 -25.03
C ALA A 72 -10.00 -0.38 -26.09
N PRO A 73 -8.71 -0.43 -25.69
CA PRO A 73 -7.58 -0.37 -26.63
C PRO A 73 -7.52 -1.55 -27.61
N SER A 74 -8.00 -2.73 -27.21
CA SER A 74 -8.08 -3.90 -28.09
C SER A 74 -9.13 -3.72 -29.19
N GLU A 75 -10.26 -3.05 -28.90
CA GLU A 75 -11.28 -2.74 -29.91
C GLU A 75 -10.80 -1.62 -30.83
N ALA A 76 -10.12 -0.62 -30.27
CA ALA A 76 -9.49 0.46 -31.02
C ALA A 76 -8.49 -0.05 -32.05
N ALA A 77 -7.66 -1.04 -31.69
CA ALA A 77 -6.72 -1.68 -32.61
C ALA A 77 -7.42 -2.25 -33.86
N GLY A 78 -8.58 -2.89 -33.68
CA GLY A 78 -9.39 -3.41 -34.79
C GLY A 78 -9.90 -2.30 -35.72
N PHE A 79 -10.35 -1.18 -35.16
CA PHE A 79 -10.76 -0.03 -35.96
C PHE A 79 -9.57 0.59 -36.73
N PHE A 80 -8.41 0.74 -36.10
CA PHE A 80 -7.26 1.31 -36.80
C PHE A 80 -6.73 0.40 -37.90
N GLU A 81 -6.68 -0.92 -37.70
CA GLU A 81 -6.29 -1.86 -38.78
C GLU A 81 -7.30 -1.88 -39.93
N ALA A 82 -8.60 -1.77 -39.63
CA ALA A 82 -9.63 -1.59 -40.67
C ALA A 82 -9.43 -0.27 -41.43
N GLY A 83 -9.09 0.81 -40.73
CA GLY A 83 -8.77 2.10 -41.33
C GLY A 83 -7.54 2.04 -42.24
N LEU A 84 -6.46 1.39 -41.78
CA LEU A 84 -5.25 1.17 -42.58
C LEU A 84 -5.53 0.36 -43.84
N SER A 85 -6.35 -0.69 -43.73
CA SER A 85 -6.76 -1.53 -44.88
C SER A 85 -7.64 -0.78 -45.88
N ALA A 86 -8.35 0.25 -45.41
CA ALA A 86 -9.18 1.11 -46.24
C ALA A 86 -8.42 2.28 -46.88
N LEU A 87 -7.18 2.59 -46.46
CA LEU A 87 -6.40 3.68 -47.05
C LEU A 87 -6.08 3.40 -48.53
N PRO A 88 -6.42 4.30 -49.46
CA PRO A 88 -6.00 4.19 -50.85
C PRO A 88 -4.47 4.25 -51.03
N ASP A 89 -3.96 3.65 -52.11
CA ASP A 89 -2.55 3.77 -52.48
C ASP A 89 -2.19 5.26 -52.71
N GLY A 90 -1.08 5.71 -52.13
CA GLY A 90 -0.67 7.11 -52.22
C GLY A 90 -1.38 8.07 -51.25
N SER A 91 -2.10 7.55 -50.24
CA SER A 91 -2.77 8.38 -49.22
C SER A 91 -1.84 9.38 -48.52
N PHE A 92 -0.54 9.07 -48.35
CA PHE A 92 0.44 10.04 -47.82
C PHE A 92 0.69 11.26 -48.73
N LYS A 93 0.23 11.25 -49.98
CA LYS A 93 0.24 12.42 -50.87
C LYS A 93 -1.11 13.11 -50.92
N GLU A 94 -2.20 12.35 -50.93
CA GLU A 94 -3.56 12.87 -51.12
C GLU A 94 -4.20 13.37 -49.81
N ASP A 95 -4.10 12.59 -48.74
CA ASP A 95 -4.56 12.95 -47.39
C ASP A 95 -3.54 12.52 -46.33
N PRO A 96 -2.44 13.27 -46.22
CA PRO A 96 -1.32 12.90 -45.38
C PRO A 96 -1.64 12.97 -43.87
N GLU A 97 -2.57 13.83 -43.45
CA GLU A 97 -2.94 13.97 -42.04
C GLU A 97 -3.71 12.73 -41.56
N LEU A 98 -4.67 12.26 -42.37
CA LEU A 98 -5.41 11.03 -42.10
C LEU A 98 -4.49 9.81 -42.12
N ALA A 99 -3.65 9.69 -43.15
CA ALA A 99 -2.72 8.57 -43.30
C ALA A 99 -1.74 8.51 -42.11
N PHE A 100 -1.12 9.65 -41.75
CA PHE A 100 -0.20 9.72 -40.62
C PHE A 100 -0.91 9.39 -39.29
N SER A 101 -2.08 9.97 -39.05
CA SER A 101 -2.85 9.73 -37.83
C SER A 101 -3.22 8.26 -37.65
N LEU A 102 -3.71 7.60 -38.70
CA LEU A 102 -4.06 6.17 -38.65
C LEU A 102 -2.85 5.29 -38.35
N HIS A 103 -1.71 5.53 -39.01
CA HIS A 103 -0.49 4.77 -38.75
C HIS A 103 0.03 5.00 -37.33
N ALA A 104 -0.03 6.24 -36.82
CA ALA A 104 0.44 6.56 -35.47
C ALA A 104 -0.44 5.91 -34.38
N GLU A 105 -1.77 5.98 -34.52
CA GLU A 105 -2.70 5.37 -33.59
C GLU A 105 -2.64 3.84 -33.63
N ALA A 106 -2.51 3.26 -34.83
CA ALA A 106 -2.30 1.82 -35.00
C ALA A 106 -0.98 1.35 -34.37
N ALA A 107 0.11 2.11 -34.55
CA ALA A 107 1.41 1.79 -33.96
C ALA A 107 1.36 1.81 -32.43
N GLU A 108 0.68 2.81 -31.85
CA GLU A 108 0.49 2.92 -30.40
C GLU A 108 -0.35 1.76 -29.85
N CYS A 109 -1.47 1.42 -30.51
CA CYS A 109 -2.29 0.26 -30.12
C CYS A 109 -1.54 -1.06 -30.26
N ALA A 110 -0.76 -1.24 -31.33
CA ALA A 110 0.08 -2.42 -31.52
C ALA A 110 1.12 -2.53 -30.40
N TYR A 111 1.74 -1.41 -30.01
CA TYR A 111 2.67 -1.35 -28.88
C TYR A 111 2.00 -1.74 -27.55
N LEU A 112 0.87 -1.10 -27.20
CA LEU A 112 0.14 -1.39 -25.96
C LEU A 112 -0.38 -2.83 -25.92
N GLY A 113 -0.73 -3.41 -27.09
CA GLY A 113 -1.10 -4.81 -27.24
C GLY A 113 0.08 -5.80 -27.26
N GLY A 114 1.32 -5.33 -27.10
CA GLY A 114 2.54 -6.15 -27.11
C GLY A 114 2.97 -6.67 -28.48
N GLN A 115 2.39 -6.17 -29.58
CA GLN A 115 2.72 -6.52 -30.97
C GLN A 115 3.89 -5.67 -31.47
N LEU A 116 5.06 -5.83 -30.84
CA LEU A 116 6.22 -4.94 -31.02
C LEU A 116 6.75 -4.90 -32.46
N GLU A 117 6.70 -6.03 -33.18
CA GLU A 117 7.08 -6.11 -34.60
C GLU A 117 6.14 -5.29 -35.51
N ARG A 118 4.82 -5.43 -35.28
CA ARG A 118 3.81 -4.65 -36.01
C ARG A 118 3.98 -3.16 -35.74
N ALA A 119 4.16 -2.77 -34.48
CA ALA A 119 4.44 -1.39 -34.11
C ALA A 119 5.71 -0.86 -34.81
N GLY A 120 6.78 -1.66 -34.84
CA GLY A 120 8.02 -1.33 -35.57
C GLY A 120 7.78 -1.04 -37.05
N SER A 121 7.07 -1.93 -37.74
CA SER A 121 6.76 -1.77 -39.17
C SER A 121 5.97 -0.49 -39.48
N LEU A 122 4.98 -0.16 -38.64
CA LEU A 122 4.19 1.06 -38.79
C LEU A 122 5.03 2.31 -38.50
N LEU A 123 5.94 2.23 -37.54
CA LEU A 123 6.85 3.32 -37.23
C LEU A 123 7.92 3.56 -38.30
N ASP A 124 8.31 2.54 -39.06
CA ASP A 124 9.22 2.69 -40.20
C ASP A 124 8.54 3.49 -41.32
N VAL A 125 7.26 3.21 -41.58
CA VAL A 125 6.43 4.01 -42.51
C VAL A 125 6.31 5.45 -42.02
N LEU A 126 5.97 5.66 -40.75
CA LEU A 126 5.86 7.01 -40.18
C LEU A 126 7.17 7.79 -40.25
N ALA A 127 8.31 7.14 -40.04
CA ALA A 127 9.63 7.79 -40.11
C ALA A 127 9.98 8.22 -41.55
N ALA A 128 9.58 7.44 -42.56
CA ALA A 128 9.82 7.76 -43.96
C ALA A 128 8.89 8.86 -44.50
N GLU A 129 7.63 8.87 -44.04
CA GLU A 129 6.58 9.76 -44.56
C GLU A 129 6.35 11.03 -43.72
N ALA A 130 7.03 11.19 -42.58
CA ALA A 130 6.91 12.39 -41.75
C ALA A 130 7.44 13.65 -42.46
N ARG A 131 6.61 14.69 -42.52
CA ARG A 131 6.87 15.94 -43.26
C ARG A 131 7.23 17.12 -42.36
N SER A 132 6.85 17.05 -41.08
CA SER A 132 7.12 18.10 -40.10
C SER A 132 7.94 17.59 -38.91
N ASP A 133 8.59 18.52 -38.19
CA ASP A 133 9.28 18.20 -36.93
C ASP A 133 8.32 17.60 -35.88
N LEU A 134 7.05 18.00 -35.89
CA LEU A 134 6.04 17.49 -34.96
C LEU A 134 5.61 16.05 -35.31
N GLU A 135 5.42 15.76 -36.59
CA GLU A 135 5.17 14.41 -37.09
C GLU A 135 6.38 13.50 -36.77
N ARG A 136 7.60 13.96 -37.06
CA ARG A 136 8.83 13.23 -36.70
C ARG A 136 8.94 13.00 -35.19
N ALA A 137 8.66 14.01 -34.37
CA ALA A 137 8.68 13.89 -32.92
C ALA A 137 7.68 12.84 -32.40
N ARG A 138 6.47 12.77 -32.97
CA ARG A 138 5.48 11.73 -32.60
C ARG A 138 5.96 10.33 -32.98
N ALA A 139 6.58 10.17 -34.15
CA ALA A 139 7.17 8.88 -34.54
C ALA A 139 8.33 8.47 -33.60
N TYR A 140 9.20 9.42 -33.24
CA TYR A 140 10.27 9.18 -32.27
C TYR A 140 9.73 8.80 -30.89
N GLU A 141 8.72 9.49 -30.38
CA GLU A 141 8.09 9.20 -29.09
C GLU A 141 7.60 7.74 -29.00
N LEU A 142 6.86 7.28 -30.01
CA LEU A 142 6.39 5.90 -30.08
C LEU A 142 7.54 4.90 -30.25
N ARG A 143 8.57 5.24 -31.04
CA ARG A 143 9.76 4.39 -31.19
C ARG A 143 10.53 4.25 -29.88
N ILE A 144 10.66 5.34 -29.11
CA ILE A 144 11.29 5.33 -27.79
C ILE A 144 10.53 4.38 -26.86
N ALA A 145 9.19 4.42 -26.85
CA ALA A 145 8.38 3.51 -26.05
C ALA A 145 8.56 2.03 -26.44
N VAL A 146 8.60 1.73 -27.75
CA VAL A 146 8.87 0.36 -28.26
C VAL A 146 10.29 -0.10 -27.88
N CYS A 147 11.32 0.73 -28.08
CA CYS A 147 12.69 0.41 -27.70
C CYS A 147 12.81 0.17 -26.19
N ALA A 148 12.14 0.99 -25.37
CA ALA A 148 12.12 0.84 -23.93
C ALA A 148 11.48 -0.49 -23.49
N ALA A 149 10.36 -0.88 -24.10
CA ALA A 149 9.70 -2.16 -23.82
C ALA A 149 10.54 -3.38 -24.26
N GLN A 150 11.36 -3.24 -25.30
CA GLN A 150 12.31 -4.27 -25.73
C GLN A 150 13.61 -4.29 -24.90
N GLY A 151 13.76 -3.40 -23.92
CA GLY A 151 14.98 -3.27 -23.11
C GLY A 151 16.16 -2.61 -23.83
N ARG A 152 15.95 -2.04 -25.04
CA ARG A 152 16.96 -1.29 -25.81
C ARG A 152 17.05 0.16 -25.32
N LEU A 153 17.49 0.32 -24.06
CA LEU A 153 17.42 1.60 -23.34
C LEU A 153 18.40 2.66 -23.88
N GLU A 154 19.60 2.25 -24.30
CA GLU A 154 20.61 3.14 -24.88
C GLU A 154 20.13 3.75 -26.20
N GLU A 155 19.48 2.93 -27.03
CA GLU A 155 18.90 3.37 -28.30
C GLU A 155 17.73 4.32 -28.06
N ALA A 156 16.86 4.02 -27.09
CA ALA A 156 15.77 4.92 -26.69
C ALA A 156 16.33 6.32 -26.30
N ILE A 157 17.41 6.37 -25.53
CA ILE A 157 18.07 7.64 -25.16
C ILE A 157 18.65 8.35 -26.39
N ALA A 158 19.33 7.64 -27.29
CA ALA A 158 19.91 8.24 -28.50
C ALA A 158 18.84 8.84 -29.43
N LEU A 159 17.73 8.12 -29.63
CA LEU A 159 16.57 8.62 -30.37
C LEU A 159 15.98 9.88 -29.69
N GLY A 160 15.85 9.84 -28.37
CA GLY A 160 15.39 10.97 -27.55
C GLY A 160 16.23 12.23 -27.69
N LYS A 161 17.56 12.10 -27.60
CA LYS A 161 18.50 13.22 -27.80
C LYS A 161 18.30 13.88 -29.17
N THR A 162 18.16 13.05 -30.21
CA THR A 162 17.95 13.52 -31.59
C THR A 162 16.63 14.26 -31.74
N ALA A 163 15.53 13.66 -31.26
CA ALA A 163 14.20 14.23 -31.35
C ALA A 163 14.06 15.54 -30.56
N LEU A 164 14.64 15.61 -29.36
CA LEU A 164 14.58 16.80 -28.51
C LEU A 164 15.45 17.95 -29.05
N ALA A 165 16.62 17.65 -29.64
CA ALA A 165 17.45 18.65 -30.30
C ALA A 165 16.73 19.30 -31.50
N MET A 166 16.01 18.50 -32.29
CA MET A 166 15.15 18.98 -33.39
C MET A 166 14.06 19.95 -32.90
N LEU A 167 13.53 19.75 -31.70
CA LEU A 167 12.53 20.63 -31.08
C LEU A 167 13.14 21.82 -30.32
N GLY A 168 14.46 21.99 -30.32
CA GLY A 168 15.14 23.09 -29.63
C GLY A 168 15.36 22.86 -28.13
N VAL A 169 15.25 21.62 -27.64
CA VAL A 169 15.46 21.25 -26.23
C VAL A 169 16.63 20.25 -26.11
N PRO A 170 17.87 20.63 -26.44
CA PRO A 170 18.99 19.69 -26.45
C PRO A 170 19.25 19.10 -25.06
N LEU A 171 19.53 17.79 -25.03
CA LEU A 171 19.96 17.09 -23.82
C LEU A 171 21.48 17.20 -23.64
N PRO A 172 22.00 17.12 -22.41
CA PRO A 172 23.44 17.22 -22.15
C PRO A 172 24.23 16.05 -22.76
N GLU A 173 25.37 16.39 -23.36
CA GLU A 173 26.31 15.44 -23.97
C GLU A 173 26.81 14.37 -22.98
N ASP A 174 27.28 13.24 -23.52
CA ASP A 174 27.89 12.18 -22.71
C ASP A 174 29.22 12.66 -22.10
N GLY A 175 29.45 12.35 -20.83
CA GLY A 175 30.72 12.65 -20.15
C GLY A 175 30.58 13.34 -18.80
N PRO A 176 31.71 13.80 -18.22
CA PRO A 176 31.77 14.31 -16.85
C PRO A 176 30.95 15.58 -16.63
N ALA A 177 30.73 16.38 -17.68
CA ALA A 177 29.94 17.61 -17.61
C ALA A 177 28.44 17.37 -17.38
N ARG A 178 27.93 16.17 -17.71
CA ARG A 178 26.49 15.85 -17.57
C ARG A 178 25.97 16.03 -16.15
N LYS A 179 26.76 15.60 -15.16
CA LYS A 179 26.34 15.70 -13.75
C LYS A 179 26.17 17.17 -13.33
N ALA A 180 27.13 18.02 -13.71
CA ALA A 180 27.04 19.45 -13.42
C ALA A 180 25.85 20.12 -14.12
N ALA A 181 25.57 19.74 -15.38
CA ALA A 181 24.39 20.23 -16.10
C ALA A 181 23.08 19.81 -15.40
N ALA A 182 22.99 18.56 -14.94
CA ALA A 182 21.82 18.08 -14.21
C ALA A 182 21.61 18.81 -12.87
N GLU A 183 22.68 19.05 -12.12
CA GLU A 183 22.65 19.80 -10.85
C GLU A 183 22.24 21.26 -11.08
N ALA A 184 22.74 21.90 -12.15
CA ALA A 184 22.37 23.26 -12.52
C ALA A 184 20.89 23.37 -12.93
N GLU A 185 20.41 22.47 -13.79
CA GLU A 185 19.01 22.46 -14.24
C GLU A 185 18.05 22.23 -13.05
N LEU A 186 18.40 21.31 -12.15
CA LEU A 186 17.63 21.03 -10.93
C LEU A 186 17.59 22.23 -9.97
N ALA A 187 18.74 22.91 -9.80
CA ALA A 187 18.81 24.12 -8.98
C ALA A 187 17.96 25.26 -9.57
N ALA A 188 17.95 25.41 -10.90
CA ALA A 188 17.11 26.39 -11.60
C ALA A 188 15.62 26.10 -11.40
N ALA A 189 15.19 24.84 -11.56
CA ALA A 189 13.79 24.43 -11.32
C ALA A 189 13.35 24.71 -9.90
N ARG A 190 14.20 24.39 -8.93
CA ARG A 190 13.97 24.67 -7.52
C ARG A 190 13.84 26.16 -7.24
N ALA A 191 14.71 26.99 -7.81
CA ALA A 191 14.67 28.43 -7.64
C ALA A 191 13.38 29.02 -8.24
N ALA A 192 13.00 28.58 -9.44
CA ALA A 192 11.77 29.01 -10.09
C ALA A 192 10.53 28.66 -9.26
N LEU A 193 10.44 27.41 -8.77
CA LEU A 193 9.38 26.96 -7.87
C LEU A 193 9.33 27.76 -6.55
N GLY A 194 10.49 28.03 -5.95
CA GLY A 194 10.58 28.74 -4.67
C GLY A 194 10.13 30.21 -4.70
N THR A 195 9.99 30.80 -5.89
CA THR A 195 9.48 32.18 -6.06
C THR A 195 7.97 32.26 -6.24
N ARG A 196 7.28 31.12 -6.33
CA ARG A 196 5.84 31.04 -6.59
C ARG A 196 5.14 30.28 -5.47
N ARG A 197 3.84 30.51 -5.30
CA ARG A 197 3.00 29.60 -4.52
C ARG A 197 2.57 28.47 -5.43
N LEU A 198 2.70 27.22 -4.97
CA LEU A 198 2.36 26.05 -5.78
C LEU A 198 0.90 26.06 -6.23
N SER A 199 -0.02 26.58 -5.41
CA SER A 199 -1.43 26.75 -5.76
C SER A 199 -1.66 27.63 -6.99
N ASP A 200 -0.82 28.65 -7.19
CA ASP A 200 -0.98 29.60 -8.28
C ASP A 200 -0.67 28.92 -9.64
N LEU A 201 0.10 27.82 -9.63
CA LEU A 201 0.44 27.03 -10.82
C LEU A 201 -0.75 26.21 -11.36
N LEU A 202 -1.77 25.96 -10.54
CA LEU A 202 -2.96 25.20 -10.94
C LEU A 202 -3.91 25.97 -11.86
N ASP A 203 -3.82 27.31 -11.81
CA ASP A 203 -4.67 28.22 -12.56
C ASP A 203 -3.93 28.85 -13.75
N GLU A 204 -2.66 28.49 -13.97
CA GLU A 204 -1.88 28.94 -15.12
C GLU A 204 -2.43 28.30 -16.42
N PRO A 205 -2.49 29.07 -17.52
CA PRO A 205 -3.09 28.59 -18.76
C PRO A 205 -2.22 27.52 -19.43
N GLU A 206 -2.88 26.57 -20.11
CA GLU A 206 -2.19 25.60 -20.94
C GLU A 206 -1.41 26.29 -22.09
N THR A 207 -0.25 25.73 -22.41
CA THR A 207 0.57 26.19 -23.51
C THR A 207 -0.10 25.88 -24.85
N SER A 208 -0.22 26.90 -25.70
CA SER A 208 -0.66 26.73 -27.09
C SER A 208 0.47 26.21 -28.02
N ASP A 209 1.72 26.17 -27.54
CA ASP A 209 2.87 25.78 -28.35
C ASP A 209 2.94 24.24 -28.52
N ALA A 210 2.69 23.77 -29.75
CA ALA A 210 2.75 22.36 -30.10
C ALA A 210 4.15 21.74 -29.97
N ARG A 211 5.22 22.54 -30.16
CA ARG A 211 6.62 22.07 -30.00
C ARG A 211 6.94 21.81 -28.53
N VAL A 212 6.51 22.71 -27.64
CA VAL A 212 6.65 22.52 -26.18
C VAL A 212 5.91 21.28 -25.72
N ARG A 213 4.66 21.08 -26.15
CA ARG A 213 3.89 19.86 -25.83
C ARG A 213 4.55 18.58 -26.35
N ALA A 214 5.14 18.61 -27.55
CA ALA A 214 5.89 17.47 -28.08
C ALA A 214 7.18 17.21 -27.28
N ALA A 215 7.91 18.25 -26.89
CA ALA A 215 9.12 18.13 -26.09
C ALA A 215 8.83 17.54 -24.69
N LEU A 216 7.77 18.00 -24.02
CA LEU A 216 7.35 17.45 -22.72
C LEU A 216 7.01 15.96 -22.80
N ARG A 217 6.29 15.52 -23.84
CA ARG A 217 5.98 14.09 -24.05
C ARG A 217 7.23 13.25 -24.31
N LEU A 218 8.18 13.75 -25.10
CA LEU A 218 9.46 13.07 -25.32
C LEU A 218 10.30 12.98 -24.02
N LEU A 219 10.35 14.04 -23.22
CA LEU A 219 11.01 14.03 -21.91
C LEU A 219 10.37 13.02 -20.95
N MET A 220 9.04 12.95 -20.92
CA MET A 220 8.31 11.94 -20.16
C MET A 220 8.69 10.52 -20.61
N ALA A 221 8.66 10.23 -21.93
CA ALA A 221 9.01 8.92 -22.48
C ALA A 221 10.47 8.50 -22.16
N LEU A 222 11.39 9.46 -22.05
CA LEU A 222 12.80 9.21 -21.73
C LEU A 222 13.09 9.05 -20.23
N THR A 223 12.17 9.43 -19.35
CA THR A 223 12.41 9.43 -17.90
C THR A 223 12.75 8.03 -17.39
N MET A 224 12.01 6.99 -17.79
CA MET A 224 12.25 5.62 -17.35
C MET A 224 13.56 5.01 -17.91
N PRO A 225 13.86 5.10 -19.22
CA PRO A 225 15.17 4.71 -19.75
C PRO A 225 16.33 5.41 -19.03
N ALA A 226 16.25 6.73 -18.87
CA ALA A 226 17.29 7.50 -18.18
C ALA A 226 17.43 7.09 -16.70
N ALA A 227 16.34 6.86 -15.98
CA ALA A 227 16.38 6.44 -14.57
C ALA A 227 17.14 5.12 -14.36
N ARG A 228 17.02 4.18 -15.31
CA ARG A 228 17.66 2.86 -15.24
C ARG A 228 19.15 2.90 -15.55
N ILE A 229 19.55 3.53 -16.65
CA ILE A 229 20.93 3.44 -17.15
C ILE A 229 21.75 4.74 -17.04
N CYS A 230 21.13 5.91 -16.83
CA CYS A 230 21.83 7.19 -16.72
C CYS A 230 21.18 8.16 -15.71
N PRO A 231 21.40 7.96 -14.39
CA PRO A 231 20.73 8.76 -13.34
C PRO A 231 20.93 10.28 -13.46
N PRO A 232 22.13 10.81 -13.78
CA PRO A 232 22.29 12.25 -13.99
C PRO A 232 21.40 12.79 -15.12
N LEU A 233 21.23 12.01 -16.20
CA LEU A 233 20.34 12.42 -17.29
C LEU A 233 18.87 12.40 -16.84
N CYS A 234 18.47 11.44 -16.01
CA CYS A 234 17.12 11.41 -15.43
C CYS A 234 16.85 12.67 -14.59
N THR A 235 17.83 13.11 -13.79
CA THR A 235 17.72 14.33 -12.99
C THR A 235 17.57 15.56 -13.88
N PHE A 236 18.36 15.66 -14.95
CA PHE A 236 18.21 16.74 -15.93
C PHE A 236 16.83 16.73 -16.59
N ILE A 237 16.36 15.56 -17.07
CA ILE A 237 15.05 15.42 -17.73
C ILE A 237 13.90 15.82 -16.80
N ALA A 238 13.93 15.40 -15.54
CA ALA A 238 12.92 15.77 -14.54
C ALA A 238 12.87 17.29 -14.32
N ALA A 239 14.04 17.92 -14.11
CA ALA A 239 14.13 19.36 -13.92
C ALA A 239 13.73 20.15 -15.18
N ARG A 240 14.13 19.66 -16.36
CA ARG A 240 13.85 20.33 -17.64
C ARG A 240 12.35 20.37 -17.95
N GLN A 241 11.60 19.33 -17.59
CA GLN A 241 10.14 19.34 -17.75
C GLN A 241 9.48 20.45 -16.92
N VAL A 242 9.94 20.67 -15.68
CA VAL A 242 9.44 21.75 -14.83
C VAL A 242 9.81 23.12 -15.39
N ASN A 243 11.09 23.34 -15.71
CA ASN A 243 11.55 24.62 -16.27
C ASN A 243 10.79 24.98 -17.55
N LEU A 244 10.66 24.03 -18.49
CA LEU A 244 9.94 24.27 -19.74
C LEU A 244 8.46 24.58 -19.50
N SER A 245 7.82 23.92 -18.53
CA SER A 245 6.43 24.21 -18.17
C SER A 245 6.27 25.60 -17.53
N LEU A 246 7.21 26.02 -16.68
CA LEU A 246 7.18 27.34 -16.04
C LEU A 246 7.53 28.48 -17.00
N GLU A 247 8.35 28.22 -18.01
CA GLU A 247 8.78 29.20 -19.04
C GLU A 247 7.72 29.42 -20.12
N HIS A 248 7.03 28.35 -20.54
CA HIS A 248 6.17 28.36 -21.74
C HIS A 248 4.70 27.99 -21.47
N GLY A 249 4.32 27.77 -20.21
CA GLY A 249 3.00 27.29 -19.81
C GLY A 249 2.91 25.76 -19.77
N HIS A 250 1.85 25.26 -19.14
CA HIS A 250 1.67 23.84 -18.88
C HIS A 250 1.12 23.06 -20.07
N GLY A 251 1.56 21.83 -20.27
CA GLY A 251 0.96 20.89 -21.22
C GLY A 251 0.43 19.64 -20.52
N GLY A 252 -0.24 18.76 -21.27
CA GLY A 252 -0.81 17.53 -20.71
C GLY A 252 0.20 16.61 -19.99
N ALA A 253 1.50 16.69 -20.33
CA ALA A 253 2.59 15.95 -19.68
C ALA A 253 3.27 16.71 -18.52
N SER A 254 2.91 17.97 -18.25
CA SER A 254 3.48 18.76 -17.15
C SER A 254 3.24 18.14 -15.76
N PRO A 255 2.06 17.56 -15.42
CA PRO A 255 1.87 16.86 -14.15
C PRO A 255 2.93 15.79 -13.90
N TYR A 256 3.28 15.02 -14.93
CA TYR A 256 4.36 14.04 -14.86
C TYR A 256 5.72 14.69 -14.61
N GLY A 257 6.00 15.82 -15.25
CA GLY A 257 7.21 16.61 -15.01
C GLY A 257 7.38 17.02 -13.55
N TYR A 258 6.32 17.54 -12.92
CA TYR A 258 6.33 17.91 -11.50
C TYR A 258 6.53 16.70 -10.59
N MET A 259 5.87 15.56 -10.87
CA MET A 259 6.09 14.33 -10.11
C MET A 259 7.50 13.77 -10.26
N ALA A 260 8.06 13.83 -11.48
CA ALA A 260 9.45 13.42 -11.72
C ALA A 260 10.43 14.33 -10.97
N TYR A 261 10.18 15.65 -10.93
CA TYR A 261 10.95 16.58 -10.11
C TYR A 261 10.81 16.25 -8.61
N ALA A 262 9.60 16.03 -8.13
CA ALA A 262 9.33 15.66 -6.74
C ALA A 262 10.12 14.40 -6.34
N TRP A 263 10.14 13.39 -7.22
CA TRP A 263 10.96 12.20 -7.02
C TRP A 263 12.46 12.53 -6.93
N MET A 264 12.98 13.42 -7.79
CA MET A 264 14.37 13.87 -7.70
C MET A 264 14.65 14.72 -6.44
N ALA A 265 13.70 15.53 -5.99
CA ALA A 265 13.83 16.31 -4.76
C ALA A 265 13.92 15.41 -3.53
N ALA A 266 13.13 14.33 -3.47
CA ALA A 266 13.24 13.32 -2.42
C ALA A 266 14.56 12.54 -2.53
N ARG A 267 14.91 12.07 -3.72
CA ARG A 267 16.03 11.15 -3.96
C ARG A 267 17.41 11.80 -3.91
N VAL A 268 17.58 12.93 -4.59
CA VAL A 268 18.87 13.61 -4.77
C VAL A 268 19.08 14.66 -3.68
N LEU A 269 18.06 15.50 -3.46
CA LEU A 269 18.16 16.63 -2.53
C LEU A 269 17.80 16.26 -1.09
N ARG A 270 17.15 15.10 -0.88
CA ARG A 270 16.60 14.67 0.42
C ARG A 270 15.65 15.70 1.04
N ARG A 271 14.93 16.45 0.19
CA ARG A 271 13.93 17.45 0.57
C ARG A 271 12.53 16.84 0.51
N TYR A 272 12.20 16.05 1.53
CA TYR A 272 10.98 15.24 1.51
C TYR A 272 9.67 16.05 1.60
N ASP A 273 9.63 17.20 2.31
CA ASP A 273 8.43 18.09 2.33
C ASP A 273 8.17 18.64 0.95
N GLU A 274 9.19 19.27 0.35
CA GLU A 274 9.09 19.84 -0.99
C GLU A 274 8.67 18.77 -1.98
N ALA A 275 9.26 17.58 -1.91
CA ALA A 275 8.87 16.46 -2.77
C ALA A 275 7.39 16.08 -2.57
N TYR A 276 6.91 16.03 -1.34
CA TYR A 276 5.51 15.70 -1.07
C TYR A 276 4.57 16.81 -1.57
N GLU A 277 4.86 18.08 -1.28
CA GLU A 277 4.07 19.23 -1.73
C GLU A 277 3.99 19.34 -3.26
N VAL A 278 5.12 19.18 -3.96
CA VAL A 278 5.15 19.20 -5.43
C VAL A 278 4.51 17.94 -6.03
N GLY A 279 4.60 16.81 -5.34
CA GLY A 279 3.91 15.58 -5.73
C GLY A 279 2.40 15.68 -5.63
N GLU A 280 1.87 16.30 -4.57
CA GLU A 280 0.44 16.59 -4.42
C GLU A 280 -0.04 17.59 -5.48
N LEU A 281 0.74 18.65 -5.76
CA LEU A 281 0.46 19.56 -6.87
C LEU A 281 0.32 18.79 -8.19
N ALA A 282 1.26 17.89 -8.49
CA ALA A 282 1.22 17.09 -9.70
C ALA A 282 -0.04 16.21 -9.79
N LEU A 283 -0.49 15.62 -8.68
CA LEU A 283 -1.74 14.87 -8.65
C LEU A 283 -2.95 15.77 -8.88
N GLU A 284 -3.03 16.91 -8.21
CA GLU A 284 -4.17 17.82 -8.36
C GLU A 284 -4.26 18.36 -9.81
N MET A 285 -3.12 18.72 -10.42
CA MET A 285 -3.07 19.11 -11.83
C MET A 285 -3.63 18.00 -12.74
N ASN A 286 -3.27 16.75 -12.47
CA ASN A 286 -3.73 15.61 -13.24
C ASN A 286 -5.23 15.34 -13.07
N GLU A 287 -5.75 15.50 -11.85
CA GLU A 287 -7.17 15.31 -11.53
C GLU A 287 -8.04 16.37 -12.19
N ARG A 288 -7.61 17.64 -12.20
CA ARG A 288 -8.29 18.71 -12.95
C ARG A 288 -8.30 18.43 -14.45
N ALA A 289 -7.23 17.85 -14.97
CA ALA A 289 -7.12 17.47 -16.39
C ALA A 289 -7.86 16.17 -16.76
N GLY A 290 -8.30 15.37 -15.78
CA GLY A 290 -9.02 14.12 -16.00
C GLY A 290 -8.23 13.02 -16.72
N GLN A 291 -6.91 12.97 -16.54
CA GLN A 291 -6.04 12.02 -17.25
C GLN A 291 -5.82 10.73 -16.43
N ASP A 292 -6.58 9.67 -16.74
CA ASP A 292 -6.47 8.36 -16.08
C ASP A 292 -5.10 7.68 -16.30
N GLU A 293 -4.49 7.81 -17.50
CA GLU A 293 -3.19 7.20 -17.81
C GLU A 293 -2.10 7.67 -16.86
N LEU A 294 -2.00 8.99 -16.66
CA LEU A 294 -1.02 9.57 -15.76
C LEU A 294 -1.38 9.32 -14.30
N SER A 295 -2.67 9.25 -13.94
CA SER A 295 -3.12 9.01 -12.57
C SER A 295 -2.44 7.80 -11.92
N CYS A 296 -2.36 6.67 -12.65
CA CYS A 296 -1.68 5.48 -12.18
C CYS A 296 -0.18 5.73 -11.90
N ARG A 297 0.52 6.39 -12.83
CA ARG A 297 1.96 6.65 -12.73
C ARG A 297 2.29 7.58 -11.57
N LEU A 298 1.54 8.67 -11.44
CA LEU A 298 1.76 9.69 -10.42
C LEU A 298 1.52 9.14 -9.03
N ARG A 299 0.39 8.46 -8.80
CA ARG A 299 0.04 7.86 -7.50
C ARG A 299 1.04 6.78 -7.07
N LEU A 300 1.51 5.96 -8.02
CA LEU A 300 2.55 4.97 -7.74
C LEU A 300 3.84 5.64 -7.24
N VAL A 301 4.34 6.66 -7.96
CA VAL A 301 5.58 7.36 -7.58
C VAL A 301 5.41 8.07 -6.23
N LEU A 302 4.29 8.76 -6.02
CA LEU A 302 4.00 9.43 -4.75
C LEU A 302 3.95 8.43 -3.60
N GLY A 303 3.23 7.32 -3.76
CA GLY A 303 3.05 6.33 -2.70
C GLY A 303 4.31 5.53 -2.39
N ALA A 304 5.07 5.13 -3.41
CA ALA A 304 6.23 4.25 -3.26
C ALA A 304 7.52 4.99 -2.90
N HIS A 305 7.70 6.21 -3.43
CA HIS A 305 9.01 6.87 -3.42
C HIS A 305 9.08 8.17 -2.63
N ILE A 306 7.94 8.76 -2.26
CA ILE A 306 7.88 10.08 -1.62
C ILE A 306 7.18 9.98 -0.26
N SER A 307 5.92 9.51 -0.26
CA SER A 307 5.06 9.46 0.94
C SER A 307 5.65 8.61 2.05
N VAL A 308 6.43 7.57 1.73
CA VAL A 308 7.09 6.70 2.72
C VAL A 308 7.99 7.48 3.69
N PHE A 309 8.49 8.65 3.29
CA PHE A 309 9.35 9.50 4.11
C PHE A 309 8.61 10.61 4.86
N THR A 310 7.32 10.83 4.61
CA THR A 310 6.56 11.96 5.19
C THR A 310 5.23 11.55 5.82
N LYS A 311 4.68 10.39 5.47
CA LYS A 311 3.40 9.86 5.93
C LYS A 311 3.56 8.42 6.42
N HIS A 312 2.65 7.99 7.29
CA HIS A 312 2.59 6.60 7.74
C HIS A 312 2.50 5.65 6.54
N LEU A 313 3.29 4.57 6.54
CA LEU A 313 3.44 3.64 5.42
C LEU A 313 2.11 3.05 4.93
N LEU A 314 1.17 2.82 5.85
CA LEU A 314 -0.21 2.43 5.57
C LEU A 314 -0.91 3.31 4.51
N SER A 315 -0.67 4.62 4.51
CA SER A 315 -1.29 5.55 3.55
C SER A 315 -0.87 5.28 2.09
N SER A 316 0.28 4.65 1.87
CA SER A 316 0.71 4.25 0.52
C SER A 316 -0.21 3.19 -0.09
N LEU A 317 -0.91 2.37 0.71
CA LEU A 317 -1.81 1.34 0.20
C LEU A 317 -3.04 1.94 -0.51
N ASP A 318 -3.59 3.04 0.00
CA ASP A 318 -4.72 3.74 -0.63
C ASP A 318 -4.29 4.31 -2.00
N LEU A 319 -3.10 4.93 -2.05
CA LEU A 319 -2.51 5.42 -3.31
C LEU A 319 -2.30 4.29 -4.32
N PHE A 320 -1.82 3.13 -3.89
CA PHE A 320 -1.62 1.98 -4.78
C PHE A 320 -2.92 1.37 -5.26
N LYS A 321 -3.96 1.34 -4.43
CA LYS A 321 -5.29 0.88 -4.82
C LYS A 321 -5.87 1.78 -5.91
N GLU A 322 -5.86 3.10 -5.70
CA GLU A 322 -6.34 4.05 -6.71
C GLU A 322 -5.49 4.01 -7.98
N ALA A 323 -4.17 3.86 -7.85
CA ALA A 323 -3.28 3.69 -8.99
C ALA A 323 -3.63 2.43 -9.78
N HIS A 324 -3.86 1.30 -9.09
CA HIS A 324 -4.22 0.03 -9.71
C HIS A 324 -5.52 0.14 -10.50
N GLU A 325 -6.56 0.74 -9.92
CA GLU A 325 -7.84 0.95 -10.58
C GLU A 325 -7.71 1.89 -11.79
N ALA A 326 -6.95 2.98 -11.69
CA ALA A 326 -6.66 3.88 -12.81
C ALA A 326 -5.87 3.17 -13.92
N GLY A 327 -4.87 2.36 -13.58
CA GLY A 327 -4.06 1.61 -14.53
C GLY A 327 -4.87 0.56 -15.30
N LEU A 328 -5.82 -0.10 -14.63
CA LEU A 328 -6.75 -1.03 -15.28
C LEU A 328 -7.67 -0.32 -16.28
N ARG A 329 -8.17 0.88 -15.96
CA ARG A 329 -8.98 1.69 -16.90
C ARG A 329 -8.16 2.21 -18.07
N ALA A 330 -6.93 2.64 -17.83
CA ALA A 330 -6.02 3.14 -18.84
C ALA A 330 -5.44 2.04 -19.75
N GLY A 331 -5.47 0.78 -19.32
CA GLY A 331 -4.90 -0.34 -20.06
C GLY A 331 -3.37 -0.35 -20.09
N ASP A 332 -2.71 0.11 -19.02
CA ASP A 332 -1.25 0.10 -18.87
C ASP A 332 -0.80 -1.09 -17.98
N PRO A 333 -0.52 -2.28 -18.57
CA PRO A 333 -0.22 -3.48 -17.80
C PRO A 333 1.09 -3.36 -17.00
N SER A 334 2.05 -2.55 -17.47
CA SER A 334 3.34 -2.38 -16.80
C SER A 334 3.19 -1.63 -15.48
N TYR A 335 2.44 -0.52 -15.46
CA TYR A 335 2.21 0.20 -14.20
C TYR A 335 1.29 -0.56 -13.25
N VAL A 336 0.26 -1.25 -13.76
CA VAL A 336 -0.56 -2.16 -12.94
C VAL A 336 0.32 -3.21 -12.26
N ALA A 337 1.26 -3.82 -13.00
CA ALA A 337 2.17 -4.80 -12.42
C ALA A 337 3.07 -4.22 -11.31
N GLN A 338 3.53 -2.97 -11.45
CA GLN A 338 4.29 -2.28 -10.41
C GLN A 338 3.45 -2.00 -9.15
N THR A 339 2.17 -1.62 -9.28
CA THR A 339 1.29 -1.43 -8.12
C THR A 339 1.16 -2.71 -7.29
N CYS A 340 1.08 -3.87 -7.95
CA CYS A 340 1.04 -5.18 -7.29
C CYS A 340 2.32 -5.45 -6.48
N VAL A 341 3.49 -5.20 -7.09
CA VAL A 341 4.80 -5.38 -6.43
C VAL A 341 4.91 -4.49 -5.20
N HIS A 342 4.63 -3.19 -5.34
CA HIS A 342 4.76 -2.24 -4.23
C HIS A 342 3.73 -2.48 -3.12
N THR A 343 2.50 -2.88 -3.45
CA THR A 343 1.50 -3.31 -2.47
C THR A 343 2.02 -4.48 -1.64
N ALA A 344 2.52 -5.53 -2.29
CA ALA A 344 3.04 -6.70 -1.58
C ALA A 344 4.23 -6.35 -0.66
N LEU A 345 5.13 -5.48 -1.11
CA LEU A 345 6.28 -5.03 -0.31
C LEU A 345 5.88 -4.20 0.90
N VAL A 346 4.92 -3.28 0.74
CA VAL A 346 4.44 -2.43 1.85
C VAL A 346 3.71 -3.25 2.90
N ARG A 347 2.81 -4.16 2.49
CA ARG A 347 2.11 -5.04 3.43
C ARG A 347 3.07 -5.92 4.23
N LEU A 348 4.09 -6.47 3.56
CA LEU A 348 5.14 -7.22 4.24
C LEU A 348 5.94 -6.34 5.21
N GLY A 349 6.21 -5.08 4.85
CA GLY A 349 6.90 -4.10 5.70
C GLY A 349 6.10 -3.69 6.95
N LEU A 350 4.77 -3.55 6.84
CA LEU A 350 3.86 -3.32 7.97
C LEU A 350 3.78 -4.54 8.91
N GLY A 351 4.06 -5.73 8.40
CA GLY A 351 3.88 -6.97 9.15
C GLY A 351 2.43 -7.47 9.13
N ASP A 352 1.71 -7.23 8.03
CA ASP A 352 0.42 -7.87 7.77
C ASP A 352 0.56 -9.41 7.81
N GLU A 353 -0.53 -10.11 8.14
CA GLU A 353 -0.54 -11.57 8.26
C GLU A 353 0.02 -12.25 7.00
N CYS A 354 1.10 -13.02 7.15
CA CYS A 354 1.85 -13.63 6.05
C CYS A 354 0.93 -14.43 5.11
N ALA A 355 -0.06 -15.15 5.65
CA ALA A 355 -0.99 -15.95 4.87
C ALA A 355 -1.91 -15.10 3.98
N ALA A 356 -2.36 -13.95 4.48
CA ALA A 356 -3.20 -13.02 3.71
C ALA A 356 -2.40 -12.37 2.58
N VAL A 357 -1.19 -11.88 2.88
CA VAL A 357 -0.28 -11.29 1.87
C VAL A 357 0.09 -12.35 0.83
N ARG A 358 0.34 -13.59 1.24
CA ARG A 358 0.66 -14.71 0.35
C ARG A 358 -0.47 -14.99 -0.65
N ALA A 359 -1.72 -15.00 -0.19
CA ALA A 359 -2.89 -15.23 -1.05
C ALA A 359 -3.09 -14.10 -2.06
N GLU A 360 -2.89 -12.84 -1.64
CA GLU A 360 -2.96 -11.68 -2.52
C GLU A 360 -1.85 -11.71 -3.58
N VAL A 361 -0.63 -12.08 -3.20
CA VAL A 361 0.50 -12.26 -4.13
C VAL A 361 0.22 -13.34 -5.19
N ASP A 362 -0.48 -14.43 -4.86
CA ASP A 362 -0.90 -15.41 -5.88
C ASP A 362 -1.83 -14.80 -6.92
N GLY A 363 -2.82 -14.02 -6.47
CA GLY A 363 -3.71 -13.29 -7.39
C GLY A 363 -2.95 -12.28 -8.27
N PHE A 364 -1.98 -11.57 -7.69
CA PHE A 364 -1.12 -10.66 -8.45
C PHE A 364 -0.26 -11.38 -9.48
N LEU A 365 0.31 -12.56 -9.15
CA LEU A 365 1.10 -13.35 -10.09
C LEU A 365 0.26 -13.76 -11.31
N GLU A 366 -0.98 -14.19 -11.13
CA GLU A 366 -1.88 -14.50 -12.24
C GLU A 366 -2.16 -13.28 -13.13
N LEU A 367 -2.42 -12.12 -12.52
CA LEU A 367 -2.68 -10.88 -13.24
C LEU A 367 -1.45 -10.44 -14.05
N VAL A 368 -0.28 -10.40 -13.42
CA VAL A 368 0.98 -9.97 -14.04
C VAL A 368 1.41 -10.94 -15.14
N GLN A 369 1.16 -12.24 -14.98
CA GLN A 369 1.44 -13.23 -16.02
C GLN A 369 0.59 -12.99 -17.27
N ARG A 370 -0.68 -12.58 -17.14
CA ARG A 370 -1.53 -12.18 -18.28
C ARG A 370 -1.00 -10.91 -18.97
N GLY A 371 -0.46 -9.96 -18.19
CA GLY A 371 0.16 -8.72 -18.67
C GLY A 371 1.56 -8.87 -19.27
N ARG A 372 2.18 -10.06 -19.17
CA ARG A 372 3.53 -10.38 -19.70
C ARG A 372 4.67 -9.48 -19.19
N ASP A 373 4.55 -8.92 -17.98
CA ASP A 373 5.65 -8.16 -17.36
C ASP A 373 6.60 -9.11 -16.60
N GLU A 374 7.69 -9.49 -17.26
CA GLU A 374 8.67 -10.43 -16.69
C GLU A 374 9.37 -9.92 -15.43
N LEU A 375 9.59 -8.60 -15.33
CA LEU A 375 10.30 -8.01 -14.19
C LEU A 375 9.43 -8.04 -12.93
N ALA A 376 8.17 -7.64 -13.06
CA ALA A 376 7.21 -7.70 -11.97
C ALA A 376 6.92 -9.16 -11.55
N LEU A 377 6.83 -10.09 -12.51
CA LEU A 377 6.67 -11.51 -12.22
C LEU A 377 7.83 -12.06 -11.39
N ALA A 378 9.08 -11.71 -11.75
CA ALA A 378 10.25 -12.11 -10.99
C ALA A 378 10.28 -11.48 -9.59
N ALA A 379 9.93 -10.19 -9.46
CA ALA A 379 9.85 -9.51 -8.16
C ALA A 379 8.81 -10.15 -7.23
N LEU A 380 7.58 -10.37 -7.70
CA LEU A 380 6.51 -11.04 -6.93
C LEU A 380 6.88 -12.48 -6.57
N THR A 381 7.59 -13.19 -7.45
CA THR A 381 8.13 -14.52 -7.14
C THR A 381 9.12 -14.46 -5.98
N GLY A 382 9.97 -13.43 -5.93
CA GLY A 382 10.85 -13.15 -4.80
C GLY A 382 10.10 -12.93 -3.49
N VAL A 383 9.03 -12.13 -3.52
CA VAL A 383 8.16 -11.89 -2.34
C VAL A 383 7.50 -13.19 -1.88
N ARG A 384 6.93 -13.96 -2.82
CA ARG A 384 6.30 -15.25 -2.54
C ARG A 384 7.24 -16.21 -1.83
N ARG A 385 8.48 -16.34 -2.32
CA ARG A 385 9.51 -17.20 -1.71
C ARG A 385 9.84 -16.78 -0.29
N ALA A 386 9.96 -15.48 -0.02
CA ALA A 386 10.22 -14.98 1.33
C ALA A 386 9.05 -15.30 2.29
N LEU A 387 7.81 -15.18 1.83
CA LEU A 387 6.63 -15.57 2.61
C LEU A 387 6.60 -17.08 2.89
N ASP A 388 6.90 -17.91 1.89
CA ASP A 388 6.95 -19.36 2.05
C ASP A 388 8.01 -19.77 3.08
N ASP A 389 9.18 -19.11 3.08
CA ASP A 389 10.24 -19.32 4.08
C ASP A 389 9.77 -18.97 5.51
N LEU A 390 9.02 -17.88 5.67
CA LEU A 390 8.48 -17.42 6.96
C LEU A 390 7.36 -18.33 7.49
N MET A 391 6.51 -18.84 6.59
CA MET A 391 5.35 -19.67 6.95
C MET A 391 5.66 -21.17 7.03
N SER A 392 6.86 -21.60 6.60
CA SER A 392 7.22 -23.02 6.56
C SER A 392 6.87 -23.76 7.85
N THR A 393 6.33 -24.97 7.73
CA THR A 393 5.93 -25.84 8.86
C THR A 393 6.85 -27.04 9.04
N THR A 394 7.75 -27.28 8.07
CA THR A 394 8.62 -28.47 8.01
C THR A 394 10.10 -28.11 8.14
N ALA A 395 10.56 -27.08 7.43
CA ALA A 395 11.95 -26.63 7.45
C ALA A 395 12.16 -25.45 8.42
N PRO A 396 13.32 -25.25 9.07
CA PRO A 396 13.63 -23.99 9.77
C PRO A 396 13.32 -22.77 8.89
N VAL A 397 13.03 -21.58 9.47
CA VAL A 397 13.00 -20.34 8.65
C VAL A 397 14.34 -20.27 7.92
N GLY A 398 14.37 -19.80 6.67
CA GLY A 398 15.63 -19.70 5.90
C GLY A 398 16.24 -21.05 5.48
N ALA A 399 15.68 -22.19 5.88
CA ALA A 399 16.09 -23.51 5.39
C ALA A 399 15.43 -23.88 4.06
N SER A 400 15.17 -22.90 3.20
CA SER A 400 15.19 -23.16 1.78
C SER A 400 16.64 -23.06 1.30
N ARG A 401 17.35 -24.19 1.46
CA ARG A 401 18.72 -24.51 1.01
C ARG A 401 19.88 -23.68 1.58
N ALA A 402 20.56 -24.23 2.59
CA ALA A 402 22.02 -24.34 2.50
C ALA A 402 22.33 -25.70 1.81
N PRO A 403 23.34 -25.78 0.93
CA PRO A 403 23.46 -26.85 -0.06
C PRO A 403 23.92 -28.17 0.59
N GLU A 404 22.97 -29.05 0.89
CA GLU A 404 23.21 -30.49 0.66
C GLU A 404 22.90 -30.77 -0.82
N PRO A 405 23.60 -31.74 -1.47
CA PRO A 405 23.85 -31.80 -2.91
C PRO A 405 22.63 -32.21 -3.74
N VAL A 406 21.58 -31.41 -3.65
CA VAL A 406 20.49 -31.31 -4.61
C VAL A 406 20.39 -29.83 -4.98
N VAL A 407 21.38 -29.40 -5.76
CA VAL A 407 21.31 -28.19 -6.58
C VAL A 407 20.04 -28.33 -7.42
N ASP A 408 19.07 -27.47 -7.19
CA ASP A 408 17.95 -27.32 -8.09
C ASP A 408 18.33 -26.23 -9.06
N GLU A 409 18.49 -26.64 -10.31
CA GLU A 409 18.78 -25.76 -11.45
C GLU A 409 17.89 -24.51 -11.43
N ALA A 410 16.67 -24.58 -10.87
CA ALA A 410 15.74 -23.46 -10.76
C ALA A 410 16.18 -22.29 -9.84
N THR A 411 16.94 -22.52 -8.76
CA THR A 411 17.38 -21.41 -7.88
C THR A 411 18.64 -20.74 -8.39
N THR A 412 19.61 -21.54 -8.87
CA THR A 412 20.81 -21.01 -9.52
C THR A 412 20.45 -20.27 -10.81
N ALA A 413 19.55 -20.82 -11.64
CA ALA A 413 19.07 -20.14 -12.84
C ALA A 413 18.32 -18.83 -12.51
N TYR A 414 17.59 -18.78 -11.39
CA TYR A 414 16.93 -17.55 -10.95
C TYR A 414 17.95 -16.48 -10.52
N GLU A 415 18.94 -16.84 -9.69
CA GLU A 415 19.99 -15.92 -9.23
C GLU A 415 20.88 -15.44 -10.39
N GLU A 416 21.23 -16.33 -11.31
CA GLU A 416 21.92 -15.98 -12.56
C GLU A 416 21.08 -15.02 -13.40
N LYS A 417 19.77 -15.28 -13.57
CA LYS A 417 18.86 -14.41 -14.30
C LYS A 417 18.79 -13.00 -13.70
N ILE A 418 18.63 -12.89 -12.37
CA ILE A 418 18.51 -11.58 -11.71
C ILE A 418 19.85 -10.84 -11.59
N SER A 419 20.98 -11.55 -11.75
CA SER A 419 22.31 -10.93 -11.72
C SER A 419 22.53 -9.96 -12.89
N ALA A 420 21.84 -10.19 -14.01
CA ALA A 420 21.93 -9.38 -15.22
C ALA A 420 21.58 -7.89 -14.97
N PRO A 421 22.23 -6.93 -15.66
CA PRO A 421 22.00 -5.50 -15.44
C PRO A 421 20.52 -5.06 -15.56
N ALA A 422 19.77 -5.66 -16.47
CA ALA A 422 18.35 -5.37 -16.68
C ALA A 422 17.46 -5.70 -15.47
N TYR A 423 17.90 -6.59 -14.57
CA TYR A 423 17.15 -7.07 -13.41
C TYR A 423 17.56 -6.38 -12.10
N GLY A 424 18.28 -5.24 -12.17
CA GLY A 424 18.82 -4.57 -10.98
C GLY A 424 17.81 -4.32 -9.85
N ALA A 425 16.60 -3.85 -10.17
CA ALA A 425 15.54 -3.62 -9.18
C ALA A 425 14.99 -4.93 -8.58
N VAL A 426 14.82 -5.97 -9.40
CA VAL A 426 14.40 -7.31 -8.96
C VAL A 426 15.45 -7.92 -8.04
N ALA A 427 16.74 -7.76 -8.39
CA ALA A 427 17.85 -8.22 -7.58
C ALA A 427 17.89 -7.53 -6.21
N LEU A 428 17.69 -6.20 -6.18
CA LEU A 428 17.56 -5.46 -4.93
C LEU A 428 16.44 -6.04 -4.05
N ILE A 429 15.23 -6.22 -4.61
CA ILE A 429 14.09 -6.77 -3.88
C ILE A 429 14.43 -8.15 -3.31
N HIS A 430 14.98 -9.03 -4.14
CA HIS A 430 15.36 -10.37 -3.74
C HIS A 430 16.38 -10.36 -2.59
N TYR A 431 17.50 -9.63 -2.74
CA TYR A 431 18.55 -9.60 -1.74
C TYR A 431 18.09 -8.93 -0.43
N ALA A 432 17.30 -7.86 -0.51
CA ALA A 432 16.75 -7.21 0.68
C ALA A 432 15.82 -8.14 1.47
N LEU A 433 14.91 -8.84 0.80
CA LEU A 433 14.03 -9.81 1.48
C LEU A 433 14.80 -11.00 2.06
N ARG A 434 15.79 -11.51 1.32
CA ARG A 434 16.66 -12.60 1.82
C ARG A 434 17.50 -12.16 3.02
N GLN A 435 17.98 -10.93 3.05
CA GLN A 435 18.67 -10.38 4.21
C GLN A 435 17.77 -10.43 5.47
N GLN A 436 16.50 -10.03 5.35
CA GLN A 436 15.55 -10.06 6.47
C GLN A 436 15.33 -11.50 6.96
N VAL A 437 15.08 -12.44 6.04
CA VAL A 437 14.88 -13.86 6.37
C VAL A 437 16.13 -14.43 7.05
N CYS A 438 17.33 -14.19 6.49
CA CYS A 438 18.61 -14.61 7.07
C CYS A 438 18.82 -14.04 8.48
N PHE A 439 18.48 -12.77 8.71
CA PHE A 439 18.60 -12.17 10.04
C PHE A 439 17.65 -12.83 11.04
N LEU A 440 16.39 -13.02 10.66
CA LEU A 440 15.38 -13.65 11.52
C LEU A 440 15.77 -15.07 11.92
N VAL A 441 16.51 -15.80 11.08
CA VAL A 441 17.00 -17.15 11.42
C VAL A 441 18.27 -17.17 12.22
N GLU A 442 18.86 -16.01 12.48
CA GLU A 442 20.17 -15.85 13.08
C GLU A 442 21.33 -16.34 12.17
N ASP A 443 21.12 -16.43 10.85
CA ASP A 443 22.19 -16.56 9.84
C ASP A 443 22.74 -15.16 9.53
N TYR A 444 23.51 -14.64 10.49
CA TYR A 444 24.04 -13.28 10.40
C TYR A 444 25.07 -13.13 9.27
N GLU A 445 25.80 -14.20 8.91
CA GLU A 445 26.72 -14.15 7.76
C GLU A 445 25.95 -14.06 6.44
N GLY A 446 24.88 -14.85 6.28
CA GLY A 446 23.97 -14.74 5.14
C GLY A 446 23.30 -13.38 5.05
N ALA A 447 22.84 -12.84 6.19
CA ALA A 447 22.26 -11.51 6.26
C ALA A 447 23.25 -10.43 5.80
N MET A 448 24.53 -10.54 6.23
CA MET A 448 25.58 -9.60 5.81
C MET A 448 25.87 -9.69 4.31
N ARG A 449 25.96 -10.92 3.76
CA ARG A 449 26.20 -11.13 2.32
C ARG A 449 25.06 -10.53 1.48
N MET A 450 23.82 -10.85 1.83
CA MET A 450 22.64 -10.38 1.12
C MET A 450 22.47 -8.86 1.23
N GLY A 451 22.71 -8.28 2.41
CA GLY A 451 22.70 -6.82 2.59
C GLY A 451 23.77 -6.11 1.75
N SER A 452 24.97 -6.68 1.64
CA SER A 452 26.04 -6.14 0.80
C SER A 452 25.68 -6.18 -0.69
N LEU A 453 25.05 -7.27 -1.16
CA LEU A 453 24.57 -7.38 -2.53
C LEU A 453 23.41 -6.41 -2.82
N ALA A 454 22.49 -6.25 -1.87
CA ALA A 454 21.41 -5.27 -1.97
C ALA A 454 21.97 -3.84 -2.08
N GLU A 455 22.87 -3.45 -1.18
CA GLU A 455 23.48 -2.11 -1.18
C GLU A 455 24.27 -1.83 -2.47
N ALA A 456 24.97 -2.83 -3.01
CA ALA A 456 25.64 -2.71 -4.31
C ALA A 456 24.66 -2.43 -5.46
N LYS A 457 23.46 -3.05 -5.45
CA LYS A 457 22.40 -2.80 -6.44
C LYS A 457 21.73 -1.43 -6.25
N MET A 458 21.68 -0.92 -5.02
CA MET A 458 21.17 0.42 -4.74
C MET A 458 22.06 1.52 -5.31
N GLN A 459 23.37 1.29 -5.46
CA GLN A 459 24.33 2.32 -5.91
C GLN A 459 24.19 3.64 -5.11
N GLY A 460 23.95 3.53 -3.80
CA GLY A 460 23.75 4.67 -2.89
C GLY A 460 22.36 5.31 -2.91
N ARG A 461 21.42 4.80 -3.72
CA ARG A 461 20.05 5.32 -3.87
C ARG A 461 19.15 4.77 -2.76
N VAL A 462 18.34 5.63 -2.14
CA VAL A 462 17.28 5.22 -1.22
C VAL A 462 16.00 5.84 -1.70
N ASP A 463 15.27 5.02 -2.42
CA ASP A 463 14.16 5.48 -3.24
C ASP A 463 12.83 4.95 -2.71
N ASP A 464 12.81 4.02 -1.75
CA ASP A 464 11.57 3.44 -1.21
C ASP A 464 11.75 2.91 0.22
N HIS A 465 10.67 2.37 0.79
CA HIS A 465 10.68 1.76 2.12
C HIS A 465 11.65 0.55 2.22
N LEU A 466 11.69 -0.32 1.19
CA LEU A 466 12.53 -1.52 1.21
C LEU A 466 14.02 -1.19 1.27
N ALA A 467 14.45 -0.14 0.57
CA ALA A 467 15.80 0.38 0.63
C ALA A 467 16.19 0.83 2.06
N THR A 468 15.24 1.34 2.85
CA THR A 468 15.51 1.68 4.26
C THR A 468 15.74 0.44 5.13
N GLU A 469 15.07 -0.68 4.82
CA GLU A 469 15.20 -1.95 5.53
C GLU A 469 16.62 -2.52 5.41
N VAL A 470 17.26 -2.38 4.24
CA VAL A 470 18.62 -2.88 4.01
C VAL A 470 19.58 -2.32 5.07
N PHE A 471 19.53 -1.01 5.33
CA PHE A 471 20.41 -0.39 6.34
C PHE A 471 20.03 -0.78 7.77
N PHE A 472 18.73 -0.88 8.06
CA PHE A 472 18.23 -1.30 9.36
C PHE A 472 18.73 -2.71 9.73
N TYR A 473 18.54 -3.69 8.85
CA TYR A 473 19.01 -5.05 9.08
C TYR A 473 20.54 -5.16 9.04
N THR A 474 21.24 -4.37 8.21
CA THR A 474 22.70 -4.32 8.23
C THR A 474 23.23 -3.82 9.58
N CYS A 475 22.63 -2.76 10.14
CA CYS A 475 22.95 -2.27 11.49
C CYS A 475 22.79 -3.35 12.56
N LEU A 476 21.63 -4.01 12.60
CA LEU A 476 21.36 -5.06 13.58
C LEU A 476 22.32 -6.25 13.41
N THR A 477 22.64 -6.62 12.17
CA THR A 477 23.58 -7.71 11.86
C THR A 477 24.99 -7.38 12.36
N LEU A 478 25.47 -6.16 12.13
CA LEU A 478 26.78 -5.69 12.61
C LEU A 478 26.86 -5.63 14.15
N LEU A 479 25.76 -5.26 14.79
CA LEU A 479 25.68 -5.21 16.26
C LEU A 479 25.53 -6.60 16.89
N SER A 480 25.18 -7.64 16.13
CA SER A 480 24.93 -8.98 16.67
C SER A 480 26.16 -9.59 17.38
N PRO A 481 26.00 -10.21 18.57
CA PRO A 481 27.11 -10.80 19.32
C PRO A 481 27.91 -11.87 18.56
N ALA A 482 27.30 -12.53 17.57
CA ALA A 482 27.91 -13.59 16.78
C ALA A 482 29.01 -13.06 15.85
N LEU A 483 28.79 -11.90 15.22
CA LEU A 483 29.77 -11.28 14.32
C LEU A 483 30.80 -10.42 15.06
N SER A 484 30.44 -9.83 16.20
CA SER A 484 31.35 -8.96 16.98
C SER A 484 32.58 -9.70 17.56
N ARG A 485 32.58 -11.04 17.64
CA ARG A 485 33.66 -11.83 18.27
C ARG A 485 34.82 -12.24 17.33
N GLY A 486 34.75 -11.95 16.02
CA GLY A 486 35.72 -12.51 15.06
C GLY A 486 36.11 -11.63 13.86
N ARG A 487 35.46 -10.48 13.65
CA ARG A 487 35.89 -9.49 12.65
C ARG A 487 36.06 -8.14 13.32
N GLN A 488 37.15 -7.44 13.00
CA GLN A 488 37.17 -5.99 13.18
C GLN A 488 36.01 -5.46 12.33
N LEU A 489 34.90 -5.10 13.00
CA LEU A 489 33.85 -4.27 12.44
C LEU A 489 34.57 -3.11 11.75
N THR A 490 34.34 -2.86 10.48
CA THR A 490 34.82 -1.60 9.89
C THR A 490 34.19 -0.48 10.74
N PRO A 491 34.96 0.32 11.49
CA PRO A 491 34.42 1.22 12.52
C PRO A 491 33.54 2.37 11.97
N VAL A 492 33.27 2.37 10.67
CA VAL A 492 32.74 3.50 9.89
C VAL A 492 31.27 3.30 9.51
N SER A 493 30.73 2.07 9.48
CA SER A 493 29.41 1.81 8.89
C SER A 493 28.22 2.00 9.84
N VAL A 494 28.31 1.52 11.10
CA VAL A 494 27.17 1.60 12.05
C VAL A 494 26.76 3.03 12.39
N PRO A 495 27.68 3.97 12.72
CA PRO A 495 27.29 5.36 12.96
C PRO A 495 26.62 5.99 11.75
N ASN A 496 27.17 5.78 10.54
CA ASN A 496 26.62 6.33 9.30
C ASN A 496 25.18 5.85 9.03
N TYR A 497 24.92 4.54 9.16
CA TYR A 497 23.57 4.01 8.95
C TYR A 497 22.59 4.43 10.06
N ARG A 498 23.05 4.51 11.31
CA ARG A 498 22.25 5.02 12.43
C ARG A 498 21.84 6.47 12.21
N ASP A 499 22.76 7.32 11.75
CA ASP A 499 22.47 8.74 11.53
C ASP A 499 21.44 8.94 10.39
N ARG A 500 21.43 8.05 9.39
CA ARG A 500 20.39 8.01 8.35
C ARG A 500 19.02 7.62 8.92
N LEU A 501 18.96 6.56 9.73
CA LEU A 501 17.73 6.16 10.43
C LEU A 501 17.23 7.27 11.36
N ALA A 502 18.13 8.01 12.02
CA ALA A 502 17.79 9.14 12.86
C ALA A 502 17.13 10.27 12.05
N ALA A 503 17.71 10.63 10.89
CA ALA A 503 17.14 11.64 10.00
C ALA A 503 15.74 11.26 9.50
N TRP A 504 15.51 9.98 9.18
CA TRP A 504 14.16 9.51 8.80
C TRP A 504 13.19 9.47 9.98
N ALA A 505 13.66 9.10 11.17
CA ALA A 505 12.84 9.06 12.40
C ALA A 505 12.44 10.44 12.92
N GLU A 506 13.28 11.45 12.75
CA GLU A 506 12.93 12.85 13.05
C GLU A 506 11.80 13.34 12.14
N ARG A 507 11.80 12.84 10.90
CA ARG A 507 10.88 13.28 9.87
C ARG A 507 9.54 12.55 9.88
N CYS A 508 9.58 11.23 9.78
CA CYS A 508 8.40 10.37 9.84
C CYS A 508 8.58 9.41 11.01
N PRO A 509 8.31 9.88 12.25
CA PRO A 509 8.50 9.06 13.45
C PRO A 509 7.66 7.80 13.39
N ASP A 510 6.47 7.87 12.80
CA ASP A 510 5.54 6.75 12.67
C ASP A 510 6.17 5.54 11.95
N ASN A 511 6.98 5.78 10.91
CA ASN A 511 7.61 4.71 10.10
C ASN A 511 8.99 4.27 10.60
N TYR A 512 9.73 5.14 11.29
CA TYR A 512 11.17 4.95 11.49
C TYR A 512 11.64 5.10 12.94
N ARG A 513 10.81 5.64 13.85
CA ARG A 513 11.22 5.87 15.25
C ARG A 513 11.54 4.56 15.95
N HIS A 514 10.71 3.54 15.80
CA HIS A 514 10.93 2.23 16.42
C HIS A 514 12.21 1.56 15.91
N LYS A 515 12.50 1.66 14.60
CA LYS A 515 13.74 1.15 13.99
C LYS A 515 14.99 1.87 14.53
N HIS A 516 14.94 3.20 14.59
CA HIS A 516 16.05 3.99 15.14
C HIS A 516 16.28 3.69 16.63
N LEU A 517 15.20 3.59 17.43
CA LEU A 517 15.27 3.22 18.84
C LEU A 517 15.86 1.82 19.05
N LEU A 518 15.46 0.84 18.22
CA LEU A 518 15.98 -0.52 18.32
C LEU A 518 17.48 -0.60 17.99
N VAL A 519 17.94 0.08 16.94
CA VAL A 519 19.38 0.16 16.63
C VAL A 519 20.15 0.85 17.75
N ARG A 520 19.57 1.88 18.39
CA ARG A 520 20.17 2.50 19.58
C ARG A 520 20.20 1.57 20.78
N ALA A 521 19.17 0.76 21.00
CA ALA A 521 19.13 -0.24 22.08
C ALA A 521 20.23 -1.29 21.90
N GLU A 522 20.39 -1.82 20.68
CA GLU A 522 21.45 -2.77 20.34
C GLU A 522 22.85 -2.13 20.43
N SER A 523 22.99 -0.86 20.08
CA SER A 523 24.24 -0.11 20.24
C SER A 523 24.60 0.06 21.73
N ALA A 524 23.64 0.45 22.56
CA ALA A 524 23.81 0.59 24.01
C ALA A 524 24.16 -0.76 24.66
N ARG A 525 23.50 -1.85 24.22
CA ARG A 525 23.87 -3.21 24.62
C ARG A 525 25.32 -3.53 24.26
N ALA A 526 25.72 -3.28 23.01
CA ALA A 526 27.09 -3.56 22.55
C ALA A 526 28.14 -2.74 23.32
N ALA A 527 27.78 -1.54 23.78
CA ALA A 527 28.60 -0.67 24.63
C ALA A 527 28.58 -1.03 26.12
N GLY A 528 27.71 -1.95 26.57
CA GLY A 528 27.54 -2.31 27.98
C GLY A 528 26.69 -1.32 28.80
N GLU A 529 25.97 -0.40 28.16
CA GLU A 529 25.10 0.59 28.79
C GLU A 529 23.71 0.00 29.12
N GLU A 530 23.65 -0.90 30.11
CA GLU A 530 22.45 -1.72 30.36
C GLU A 530 21.15 -0.92 30.59
N LEU A 531 21.18 0.13 31.43
CA LEU A 531 19.99 0.92 31.75
C LEU A 531 19.46 1.68 30.53
N ALA A 532 20.36 2.17 29.68
CA ALA A 532 19.99 2.85 28.45
C ALA A 532 19.37 1.85 27.46
N ALA A 533 19.97 0.66 27.32
CA ALA A 533 19.47 -0.41 26.46
C ALA A 533 18.04 -0.83 26.86
N MET A 534 17.78 -1.07 28.14
CA MET A 534 16.44 -1.42 28.66
C MET A 534 15.38 -0.41 28.22
N LYS A 535 15.60 0.87 28.54
CA LYS A 535 14.66 1.94 28.20
C LYS A 535 14.44 2.06 26.69
N LEU A 536 15.49 1.91 25.89
CA LEU A 536 15.40 2.02 24.43
C LEU A 536 14.65 0.84 23.81
N TYR A 537 14.79 -0.38 24.34
CA TYR A 537 13.99 -1.52 23.88
C TYR A 537 12.50 -1.31 24.14
N ASP A 538 12.11 -0.91 25.36
CA ASP A 538 10.71 -0.65 25.70
C ASP A 538 10.10 0.42 24.78
N GLN A 539 10.84 1.50 24.55
CA GLN A 539 10.41 2.57 23.64
C GLN A 539 10.30 2.10 22.19
N ALA A 540 11.19 1.21 21.73
CA ALA A 540 11.13 0.64 20.39
C ALA A 540 9.91 -0.26 20.20
N ILE A 541 9.64 -1.14 21.18
CA ILE A 541 8.49 -2.07 21.16
C ILE A 541 7.18 -1.27 21.14
N GLU A 542 7.03 -0.31 22.05
CA GLU A 542 5.81 0.51 22.12
C GLU A 542 5.61 1.35 20.85
N ALA A 543 6.67 1.95 20.32
CA ALA A 543 6.59 2.72 19.08
C ALA A 543 6.20 1.86 17.87
N ALA A 544 6.70 0.61 17.78
CA ALA A 544 6.31 -0.32 16.73
C ALA A 544 4.84 -0.73 16.87
N LYS A 545 4.39 -1.03 18.09
CA LYS A 545 3.03 -1.46 18.41
C LYS A 545 1.99 -0.39 18.13
N VAL A 546 2.22 0.85 18.57
CA VAL A 546 1.31 1.99 18.35
C VAL A 546 1.12 2.29 16.85
N ASN A 547 2.17 2.11 16.05
CA ASN A 547 2.13 2.34 14.60
C ASN A 547 1.85 1.05 13.79
N GLY A 548 1.48 -0.06 14.45
CA GLY A 548 1.06 -1.28 13.76
C GLY A 548 2.15 -2.06 13.03
N PHE A 549 3.44 -1.85 13.33
CA PHE A 549 4.56 -2.60 12.74
C PHE A 549 4.79 -3.93 13.48
N VAL A 550 3.92 -4.91 13.26
CA VAL A 550 3.89 -6.20 14.02
C VAL A 550 5.21 -6.97 13.92
N ARG A 551 5.82 -6.98 12.72
CA ARG A 551 7.14 -7.60 12.50
C ARG A 551 8.21 -6.99 13.39
N ASP A 552 8.23 -5.66 13.47
CA ASP A 552 9.27 -4.94 14.20
C ASP A 552 9.02 -4.98 15.72
N GLU A 553 7.75 -5.02 16.16
CA GLU A 553 7.35 -5.34 17.54
C GLU A 553 7.91 -6.70 17.98
N ALA A 554 7.71 -7.74 17.16
CA ALA A 554 8.20 -9.08 17.41
C ALA A 554 9.73 -9.13 17.50
N LEU A 555 10.41 -8.47 16.56
CA LEU A 555 11.87 -8.40 16.51
C LEU A 555 12.47 -7.67 17.71
N ALA A 556 11.90 -6.51 18.06
CA ALA A 556 12.36 -5.72 19.20
C ALA A 556 12.17 -6.48 20.53
N SER A 557 11.03 -7.15 20.68
CA SER A 557 10.74 -8.00 21.86
C SER A 557 11.71 -9.18 21.95
N GLU A 558 12.02 -9.84 20.84
CA GLU A 558 12.99 -10.94 20.80
C GLU A 558 14.39 -10.50 21.21
N LEU A 559 14.86 -9.37 20.66
CA LEU A 559 16.18 -8.83 20.98
C LEU A 559 16.27 -8.36 22.44
N CYS A 560 15.21 -7.72 22.96
CA CYS A 560 15.10 -7.36 24.37
C CYS A 560 15.16 -8.60 25.29
N ALA A 561 14.43 -9.67 24.93
CA ALA A 561 14.42 -10.91 25.68
C ALA A 561 15.83 -11.56 25.71
N LYS A 562 16.51 -11.61 24.56
CA LYS A 562 17.89 -12.12 24.47
C LYS A 562 18.87 -11.29 25.28
N PHE A 563 18.72 -9.96 25.30
CA PHE A 563 19.50 -9.07 26.14
C PHE A 563 19.32 -9.40 27.63
N HIS A 564 18.08 -9.50 28.10
CA HIS A 564 17.79 -9.85 29.49
C HIS A 564 18.28 -11.24 29.88
N LEU A 565 18.18 -12.22 28.97
CA LEU A 565 18.70 -13.56 29.17
C LEU A 565 20.22 -13.56 29.33
N ALA A 566 20.93 -12.81 28.48
CA ALA A 566 22.39 -12.66 28.55
C ALA A 566 22.85 -11.98 29.85
N SER A 567 22.06 -11.05 30.40
CA SER A 567 22.30 -10.42 31.70
C SER A 567 21.80 -11.26 32.90
N GLY A 568 21.37 -12.52 32.70
CA GLY A 568 20.91 -13.42 33.77
C GLY A 568 19.54 -13.10 34.37
N ARG A 569 18.74 -12.24 33.72
CA ARG A 569 17.41 -11.79 34.20
C ARG A 569 16.28 -12.60 33.58
N GLU A 570 16.28 -13.90 33.84
CA GLU A 570 15.42 -14.88 33.16
C GLU A 570 13.92 -14.58 33.27
N ARG A 571 13.44 -14.10 34.43
CA ARG A 571 12.02 -13.73 34.63
C ARG A 571 11.57 -12.61 33.69
N ILE A 572 12.43 -11.63 33.45
CA ILE A 572 12.14 -10.51 32.55
C ILE A 572 12.23 -11.00 31.10
N ALA A 573 13.25 -11.82 30.79
CA ALA A 573 13.40 -12.44 29.48
C ALA A 573 12.17 -13.28 29.08
N HIS A 574 11.54 -13.99 30.02
CA HIS A 574 10.32 -14.76 29.77
C HIS A 574 9.17 -13.88 29.26
N VAL A 575 8.97 -12.69 29.84
CA VAL A 575 7.89 -11.77 29.43
C VAL A 575 8.10 -11.35 27.97
N TYR A 576 9.25 -10.75 27.65
CA TYR A 576 9.53 -10.28 26.29
C TYR A 576 9.64 -11.42 25.27
N MET A 577 10.08 -12.62 25.67
CA MET A 577 10.12 -13.77 24.78
C MET A 577 8.71 -14.29 24.46
N THR A 578 7.80 -14.25 25.43
CA THR A 578 6.38 -14.57 25.22
C THR A 578 5.75 -13.54 24.28
N ASP A 579 5.97 -12.26 24.52
CA ASP A 579 5.46 -11.17 23.66
C ASP A 579 5.98 -11.31 22.22
N ALA A 580 7.28 -11.59 22.05
CA ALA A 580 7.88 -11.85 20.74
C ALA A 580 7.22 -13.06 20.05
N HIS A 581 7.03 -14.16 20.78
CA HIS A 581 6.41 -15.36 20.24
C HIS A 581 4.95 -15.12 19.81
N GLU A 582 4.16 -14.40 20.61
CA GLU A 582 2.79 -14.01 20.27
C GLU A 582 2.74 -13.07 19.07
N ALA A 583 3.66 -12.10 18.98
CA ALA A 583 3.74 -11.19 17.84
C ALA A 583 4.14 -11.92 16.55
N TYR A 584 5.10 -12.84 16.59
CA TYR A 584 5.43 -13.70 15.44
C TYR A 584 4.28 -14.62 15.03
N LEU A 585 3.48 -15.10 15.99
CA LEU A 585 2.25 -15.84 15.71
C LEU A 585 1.20 -14.97 15.01
N ARG A 586 0.97 -13.74 15.49
CA ARG A 586 0.05 -12.78 14.84
C ARG A 586 0.49 -12.43 13.43
N TRP A 587 1.79 -12.24 13.22
CA TRP A 587 2.36 -12.01 11.90
C TRP A 587 2.26 -13.23 10.97
N GLY A 588 2.15 -14.45 11.52
CA GLY A 588 2.11 -15.69 10.74
C GLY A 588 3.48 -16.26 10.34
N ALA A 589 4.57 -15.76 10.96
CA ALA A 589 5.93 -16.26 10.76
C ALA A 589 6.16 -17.59 11.50
N THR A 590 5.40 -18.62 11.11
CA THR A 590 5.30 -19.92 11.77
C THR A 590 6.66 -20.62 11.94
N ALA A 591 7.54 -20.48 10.96
CA ALA A 591 8.86 -21.06 11.08
C ALA A 591 9.67 -20.39 12.22
N LYS A 592 9.49 -19.08 12.45
CA LYS A 592 10.22 -18.32 13.48
C LYS A 592 9.69 -18.65 14.87
N VAL A 593 8.37 -18.76 14.99
CA VAL A 593 7.69 -19.30 16.18
C VAL A 593 8.30 -20.64 16.58
N ARG A 594 8.39 -21.61 15.65
CA ARG A 594 8.99 -22.93 15.92
C ARG A 594 10.46 -22.83 16.33
N GLN A 595 11.24 -21.96 15.71
CA GLN A 595 12.62 -21.72 16.10
C GLN A 595 12.72 -21.26 17.56
N LEU A 596 11.89 -20.29 17.97
CA LEU A 596 11.85 -19.81 19.35
C LEU A 596 11.39 -20.90 20.32
N SER A 597 10.33 -21.64 20.02
CA SER A 597 9.83 -22.73 20.88
C SER A 597 10.87 -23.85 21.06
N ARG A 598 11.69 -24.13 20.05
CA ARG A 598 12.77 -25.14 20.12
C ARG A 598 13.98 -24.65 20.90
N LYS A 599 14.39 -23.40 20.70
CA LYS A 599 15.61 -22.84 21.30
C LYS A 599 15.39 -22.38 22.74
N TYR A 600 14.20 -21.89 23.06
CA TYR A 600 13.84 -21.34 24.37
C TYR A 600 12.53 -21.95 24.93
N PRO A 601 12.42 -23.28 25.06
CA PRO A 601 11.17 -23.93 25.48
C PRO A 601 10.73 -23.46 26.88
N HIS A 602 11.66 -23.18 27.78
CA HIS A 602 11.39 -22.71 29.15
C HIS A 602 10.94 -21.24 29.24
N LEU A 603 11.19 -20.43 28.20
CA LEU A 603 10.76 -19.03 28.14
C LEU A 603 9.45 -18.82 27.37
N VAL A 604 9.06 -19.81 26.55
CA VAL A 604 7.91 -19.75 25.65
C VAL A 604 6.77 -20.65 26.13
N ALA A 605 7.08 -21.73 26.86
CA ALA A 605 6.05 -22.55 27.48
C ALA A 605 5.28 -21.70 28.50
N ARG A 606 3.95 -21.70 28.41
CA ARG A 606 3.05 -21.21 29.47
C ARG A 606 3.22 -22.10 30.70
N THR A 607 4.34 -21.93 31.40
CA THR A 607 4.47 -22.40 32.77
C THR A 607 3.69 -21.38 33.58
N THR A 608 2.68 -21.87 34.27
CA THR A 608 1.91 -21.23 35.33
C THR A 608 2.84 -20.60 36.38
N LEU A 609 3.44 -19.46 36.05
CA LEU A 609 4.30 -18.67 36.92
C LEU A 609 3.48 -17.55 37.59
N PHE A 610 2.30 -17.92 38.09
CA PHE A 610 1.64 -17.18 39.15
C PHE A 610 1.05 -18.18 40.15
N GLY A 611 1.85 -18.46 41.19
CA GLY A 611 1.37 -18.98 42.47
C GLY A 611 1.07 -20.48 42.54
N GLN A 612 2.06 -21.28 42.94
CA GLN A 612 1.96 -22.13 44.15
C GLN A 612 3.30 -22.83 44.41
N ALA A 613 3.92 -22.47 45.53
CA ALA A 613 4.93 -23.30 46.16
C ALA A 613 4.23 -24.48 46.83
N SER A 614 4.60 -25.73 46.52
CA SER A 614 4.78 -26.83 47.48
C SER A 614 5.09 -28.16 46.77
N ARG A 615 6.32 -28.65 47.00
CA ARG A 615 6.83 -30.04 46.93
C ARG A 615 6.66 -30.88 45.64
N PRO A 616 7.68 -31.68 45.27
CA PRO A 616 7.52 -32.72 44.25
C PRO A 616 6.76 -33.92 44.84
N PRO A 617 5.75 -34.49 44.17
CA PRO A 617 5.25 -35.81 44.52
C PRO A 617 6.11 -36.88 43.84
N GLU A 618 6.49 -37.87 44.63
CA GLU A 618 7.05 -39.15 44.20
C GLU A 618 6.11 -39.92 43.26
N ALA A 619 6.73 -40.88 42.58
CA ALA A 619 6.22 -41.72 41.51
C ALA A 619 4.82 -42.36 41.71
N ALA A 620 4.02 -42.32 40.64
CA ALA A 620 2.98 -43.31 40.31
C ALA A 620 2.69 -43.29 38.77
N PRO A 621 2.12 -44.37 38.20
CA PRO A 621 2.50 -44.97 36.91
C PRO A 621 1.88 -44.34 35.64
N PRO A 622 2.34 -44.72 34.42
CA PRO A 622 1.88 -44.10 33.19
C PRO A 622 0.55 -44.71 32.74
N ALA A 623 -0.52 -43.90 32.65
CA ALA A 623 -1.68 -44.25 31.83
C ALA A 623 -2.51 -43.03 31.39
N SER A 624 -2.80 -43.04 30.09
CA SER A 624 -3.77 -42.25 29.33
C SER A 624 -3.28 -40.90 28.77
N THR A 625 -3.06 -40.95 27.46
CA THR A 625 -3.08 -39.85 26.50
C THR A 625 -4.36 -39.03 26.66
N GLN A 626 -4.30 -37.95 27.46
CA GLN A 626 -5.29 -36.89 27.37
C GLN A 626 -5.11 -36.19 26.02
N ARG A 627 -6.07 -36.40 25.12
CA ARG A 627 -6.30 -35.56 23.95
C ARG A 627 -6.35 -34.09 24.41
N PRO A 628 -5.77 -33.12 23.68
CA PRO A 628 -6.03 -31.72 23.96
C PRO A 628 -7.54 -31.50 23.87
N SER A 629 -8.14 -30.96 24.93
CA SER A 629 -9.58 -30.74 25.06
C SER A 629 -10.10 -29.93 23.87
N LEU A 630 -11.10 -30.47 23.17
CA LEU A 630 -11.84 -29.83 22.07
C LEU A 630 -12.31 -28.39 22.40
N ASP A 631 -12.48 -28.06 23.68
CA ASP A 631 -12.89 -26.74 24.16
C ASP A 631 -11.84 -25.63 23.95
N ALA A 632 -10.53 -25.93 24.03
CA ALA A 632 -9.48 -24.90 23.89
C ALA A 632 -9.38 -24.35 22.45
N LEU A 633 -9.66 -25.20 21.46
CA LEU A 633 -9.65 -24.85 20.04
C LEU A 633 -10.89 -24.03 19.65
N ALA A 634 -12.05 -24.31 20.27
CA ALA A 634 -13.26 -23.52 20.13
C ALA A 634 -13.08 -22.12 20.74
N ILE A 635 -12.48 -22.03 21.93
CA ILE A 635 -12.17 -20.76 22.61
C ILE A 635 -11.14 -19.93 21.82
N PHE A 636 -10.12 -20.56 21.24
CA PHE A 636 -9.13 -19.86 20.39
C PHE A 636 -9.76 -19.31 19.10
N ARG A 637 -10.64 -20.09 18.45
CA ARG A 637 -11.40 -19.62 17.26
C ARG A 637 -12.32 -18.46 17.62
N ALA A 638 -12.99 -18.54 18.76
CA ALA A 638 -13.83 -17.47 19.26
C ALA A 638 -13.04 -16.19 19.60
N SER A 639 -11.90 -16.31 20.28
CA SER A 639 -11.01 -15.16 20.56
C SER A 639 -10.50 -14.52 19.27
N ARG A 640 -10.13 -15.32 18.25
CA ARG A 640 -9.70 -14.81 16.94
C ARG A 640 -10.81 -14.05 16.21
N ALA A 641 -12.06 -14.50 16.32
CA ALA A 641 -13.22 -13.85 15.69
C ALA A 641 -13.62 -12.51 16.34
N LEU A 642 -13.21 -12.29 17.60
CA LEU A 642 -13.46 -11.05 18.35
C LEU A 642 -12.38 -9.99 18.09
N HIS A 643 -11.11 -10.37 17.98
CA HIS A 643 -9.99 -9.41 17.83
C HIS A 643 -9.89 -8.75 16.43
N GLY A 644 -10.56 -9.31 15.42
CA GLY A 644 -10.61 -8.74 14.06
C GLY A 644 -11.80 -7.83 13.78
N GLU A 645 -12.71 -7.64 14.74
CA GLU A 645 -13.95 -6.86 14.53
C GLU A 645 -13.83 -5.48 15.18
N LEU A 646 -13.79 -4.44 14.34
CA LEU A 646 -13.67 -3.04 14.77
C LEU A 646 -15.05 -2.36 14.96
N VAL A 647 -16.11 -3.00 14.48
CA VAL A 647 -17.50 -2.51 14.57
C VAL A 647 -18.13 -3.07 15.85
N LEU A 648 -18.51 -2.18 16.78
CA LEU A 648 -18.99 -2.56 18.12
C LEU A 648 -20.23 -3.46 18.08
N GLU A 649 -21.17 -3.16 17.18
CA GLU A 649 -22.42 -3.90 17.03
C GLU A 649 -22.16 -5.37 16.66
N ARG A 650 -21.26 -5.59 15.69
CA ARG A 650 -20.85 -6.93 15.25
C ARG A 650 -20.01 -7.65 16.29
N LEU A 651 -19.19 -6.91 17.03
CA LEU A 651 -18.39 -7.43 18.13
C LEU A 651 -19.29 -7.95 19.26
N PHE A 652 -20.27 -7.16 19.69
CA PHE A 652 -21.23 -7.55 20.73
C PHE A 652 -22.04 -8.76 20.32
N GLU A 653 -22.51 -8.79 19.07
CA GLU A 653 -23.27 -9.91 18.52
C GLU A 653 -22.48 -11.22 18.56
N ARG A 654 -21.22 -11.20 18.10
CA ARG A 654 -20.33 -12.37 18.14
C ARG A 654 -20.00 -12.78 19.57
N LEU A 655 -19.72 -11.82 20.44
CA LEU A 655 -19.37 -12.07 21.84
C LEU A 655 -20.49 -12.81 22.56
N LEU A 656 -21.73 -12.33 22.44
CA LEU A 656 -22.89 -12.94 23.10
C LEU A 656 -23.21 -14.33 22.54
N ARG A 657 -23.07 -14.54 21.22
CA ARG A 657 -23.24 -15.87 20.62
C ARG A 657 -22.23 -16.88 21.14
N VAL A 658 -20.96 -16.50 21.20
CA VAL A 658 -19.88 -17.34 21.75
C VAL A 658 -20.11 -17.63 23.23
N LEU A 659 -20.48 -16.61 24.03
CA LEU A 659 -20.77 -16.81 25.45
C LEU A 659 -21.93 -17.79 25.63
N ARG A 660 -22.98 -17.66 24.84
CA ARG A 660 -24.14 -18.56 24.86
C ARG A 660 -23.76 -20.00 24.52
N GLU A 661 -22.90 -20.18 23.50
CA GLU A 661 -22.42 -21.48 23.03
C GLU A 661 -21.52 -22.18 24.07
N ILE A 662 -20.57 -21.45 24.66
CA ILE A 662 -19.62 -21.99 25.66
C ILE A 662 -20.32 -22.26 27.00
N ALA A 663 -21.17 -21.33 27.45
CA ALA A 663 -21.84 -21.44 28.73
C ALA A 663 -23.09 -22.35 28.67
N GLY A 664 -23.59 -22.68 27.48
CA GLY A 664 -24.88 -23.38 27.32
C GLY A 664 -26.05 -22.55 27.86
N ALA A 665 -25.97 -21.23 27.77
CA ALA A 665 -26.93 -20.31 28.36
C ALA A 665 -28.17 -20.16 27.45
N ARG A 666 -29.32 -19.89 28.06
CA ARG A 666 -30.55 -19.56 27.32
C ARG A 666 -30.64 -18.07 27.02
N ARG A 667 -30.04 -17.23 27.87
CA ARG A 667 -29.98 -15.77 27.73
C ARG A 667 -28.57 -15.28 28.05
N ALA A 668 -28.06 -14.33 27.27
CA ALA A 668 -26.76 -13.70 27.49
C ALA A 668 -26.86 -12.18 27.31
N VAL A 669 -26.26 -11.43 28.23
CA VAL A 669 -26.35 -9.96 28.31
C VAL A 669 -24.97 -9.37 28.53
N LEU A 670 -24.67 -8.29 27.79
CA LEU A 670 -23.45 -7.51 27.91
C LEU A 670 -23.79 -6.15 28.53
N LEU A 671 -23.07 -5.82 29.61
CA LEU A 671 -23.10 -4.50 30.24
C LEU A 671 -21.72 -3.86 30.13
N LEU A 672 -21.66 -2.56 29.80
CA LEU A 672 -20.42 -1.80 29.79
C LEU A 672 -20.40 -0.75 30.89
N ALA A 673 -19.22 -0.53 31.46
CA ALA A 673 -19.00 0.50 32.46
C ALA A 673 -18.65 1.82 31.77
N ARG A 674 -19.52 2.83 31.92
CA ARG A 674 -19.31 4.21 31.45
C ARG A 674 -19.41 5.15 32.66
N ASP A 675 -18.35 5.91 32.92
CA ASP A 675 -18.28 6.87 34.04
C ASP A 675 -18.65 6.30 35.43
N GLY A 676 -18.39 5.00 35.64
CA GLY A 676 -18.69 4.31 36.89
C GLY A 676 -20.12 3.75 37.00
N ALA A 677 -20.98 4.00 36.02
CA ALA A 677 -22.30 3.37 35.90
C ALA A 677 -22.28 2.21 34.89
N LEU A 678 -23.09 1.18 35.13
CA LEU A 678 -23.26 0.07 34.19
C LEU A 678 -24.50 0.32 33.34
N GLY A 679 -24.32 0.24 32.03
CA GLY A 679 -25.42 0.24 31.06
C GLY A 679 -25.51 -1.09 30.33
N VAL A 680 -26.73 -1.58 30.08
CA VAL A 680 -26.98 -2.68 29.15
C VAL A 680 -26.72 -2.18 27.74
N GLU A 681 -25.93 -2.92 26.96
CA GLU A 681 -25.52 -2.54 25.60
C GLU A 681 -26.01 -3.54 24.55
N ALA A 682 -26.09 -4.81 24.93
CA ALA A 682 -26.53 -5.87 24.04
C ALA A 682 -27.14 -7.05 24.80
N GLU A 683 -28.17 -7.64 24.24
CA GLU A 683 -28.86 -8.82 24.77
C GLU A 683 -29.13 -9.86 23.67
N LEU A 684 -28.89 -11.13 24.01
CA LEU A 684 -29.21 -12.30 23.20
C LEU A 684 -30.16 -13.22 23.96
N ALA A 685 -31.44 -13.24 23.56
CA ALA A 685 -32.48 -14.09 24.12
C ALA A 685 -32.56 -15.47 23.44
N ALA A 686 -33.33 -16.38 24.04
CA ALA A 686 -33.44 -17.79 23.64
C ALA A 686 -33.95 -18.01 22.21
N ASP A 687 -34.95 -17.23 21.81
CA ASP A 687 -35.76 -17.45 20.60
C ASP A 687 -35.48 -16.39 19.51
N ALA A 688 -34.42 -15.58 19.69
CA ALA A 688 -34.03 -14.54 18.74
C ALA A 688 -32.84 -14.99 17.87
N GLU A 689 -32.97 -14.86 16.54
CA GLU A 689 -31.84 -15.05 15.61
C GLU A 689 -30.83 -13.88 15.66
N GLY A 690 -31.26 -12.71 16.14
CA GLY A 690 -30.47 -11.48 16.26
C GLY A 690 -30.25 -11.03 17.70
N VAL A 691 -29.22 -10.19 17.90
CA VAL A 691 -28.94 -9.50 19.16
C VAL A 691 -29.72 -8.20 19.22
N ARG A 692 -30.42 -7.96 20.33
CA ARG A 692 -31.05 -6.67 20.62
C ARG A 692 -29.96 -5.74 21.14
N LEU A 693 -29.69 -4.66 20.40
CA LEU A 693 -28.77 -3.61 20.79
C LEU A 693 -29.58 -2.52 21.51
N ASP A 694 -29.46 -2.45 22.83
CA ASP A 694 -30.04 -1.37 23.62
C ASP A 694 -28.93 -0.40 23.94
N ALA A 695 -28.85 0.72 23.23
CA ALA A 695 -27.76 1.67 23.40
C ALA A 695 -27.82 2.33 24.79
N ALA A 696 -27.09 1.77 25.74
CA ALA A 696 -26.81 2.30 27.08
C ALA A 696 -28.05 2.49 27.98
N MET A 697 -28.94 1.50 28.08
CA MET A 697 -29.99 1.50 29.10
C MET A 697 -29.35 1.38 30.50
N PRO A 698 -29.57 2.32 31.44
CA PRO A 698 -29.02 2.22 32.80
C PRO A 698 -29.48 0.96 33.52
N LEU A 699 -28.57 0.31 34.25
CA LEU A 699 -28.87 -0.92 35.00
C LEU A 699 -30.03 -0.73 36.00
N GLU A 700 -30.21 0.47 36.55
CA GLU A 700 -31.29 0.78 37.50
C GLU A 700 -32.69 0.71 36.86
N CYS A 701 -32.77 0.81 35.53
CA CYS A 701 -34.02 0.73 34.78
C CYS A 701 -34.33 -0.70 34.31
N ALA A 702 -33.40 -1.66 34.49
CA ALA A 702 -33.59 -3.05 34.11
C ALA A 702 -34.37 -3.80 35.21
N SER A 703 -35.65 -4.07 34.97
CA SER A 703 -36.50 -4.85 35.89
C SER A 703 -36.38 -6.37 35.70
N ASP A 704 -35.63 -6.80 34.69
CA ASP A 704 -35.54 -8.18 34.19
C ASP A 704 -34.13 -8.79 34.32
N LEU A 705 -33.31 -8.28 35.26
CA LEU A 705 -31.97 -8.75 35.55
C LEU A 705 -31.71 -8.80 37.07
N ALA A 706 -30.84 -9.71 37.50
CA ALA A 706 -30.38 -9.80 38.90
C ALA A 706 -29.35 -8.70 39.21
N VAL A 707 -29.84 -7.49 39.47
CA VAL A 707 -29.02 -6.29 39.68
C VAL A 707 -28.01 -6.47 40.82
N ALA A 708 -28.39 -7.13 41.92
CA ALA A 708 -27.51 -7.36 43.07
C ALA A 708 -26.30 -8.25 42.71
N VAL A 709 -26.50 -9.25 41.84
CA VAL A 709 -25.43 -10.14 41.37
C VAL A 709 -24.47 -9.37 40.46
N ILE A 710 -25.00 -8.59 39.52
CA ILE A 710 -24.22 -7.79 38.57
C ILE A 710 -23.37 -6.76 39.32
N GLN A 711 -23.96 -6.03 40.28
CA GLN A 711 -23.24 -5.04 41.09
C GLN A 711 -22.15 -5.69 41.95
N HIS A 712 -22.41 -6.86 42.53
CA HIS A 712 -21.40 -7.58 43.31
C HIS A 712 -20.19 -7.98 42.47
N VAL A 713 -20.41 -8.52 41.27
CA VAL A 713 -19.33 -8.88 40.34
C VAL A 713 -18.58 -7.64 39.86
N ALA A 714 -19.28 -6.54 39.58
CA ALA A 714 -18.67 -5.28 39.18
C ALA A 714 -17.74 -4.70 40.28
N GLN A 715 -18.14 -4.79 41.55
CA GLN A 715 -17.38 -4.27 42.68
C GLN A 715 -16.21 -5.18 43.08
N THR A 716 -16.44 -6.48 43.15
CA THR A 716 -15.44 -7.44 43.63
C THR A 716 -14.52 -7.97 42.53
N GLN A 717 -14.94 -7.83 41.26
CA GLN A 717 -14.31 -8.44 40.08
C GLN A 717 -14.16 -9.97 40.18
N GLN A 718 -14.84 -10.62 41.14
CA GLN A 718 -14.85 -12.06 41.31
C GLN A 718 -16.04 -12.66 40.55
N PRO A 719 -15.85 -13.79 39.84
CA PRO A 719 -16.93 -14.45 39.12
C PRO A 719 -17.97 -15.01 40.12
N VAL A 720 -19.24 -14.89 39.77
CA VAL A 720 -20.35 -15.47 40.56
C VAL A 720 -21.06 -16.53 39.73
N VAL A 721 -21.22 -17.71 40.33
CA VAL A 721 -22.03 -18.82 39.78
C VAL A 721 -23.06 -19.21 40.80
N LEU A 722 -24.33 -19.03 40.45
CA LEU A 722 -25.45 -19.47 41.28
C LEU A 722 -26.04 -20.73 40.66
N ALA A 723 -25.97 -21.85 41.40
CA ALA A 723 -26.56 -23.12 41.00
C ALA A 723 -28.09 -23.17 41.24
N SER A 724 -28.61 -22.25 42.05
CA SER A 724 -30.03 -21.98 42.29
C SER A 724 -30.16 -20.56 42.85
N ALA A 725 -31.05 -19.73 42.27
CA ALA A 725 -31.28 -18.34 42.70
C ALA A 725 -31.67 -18.21 44.19
N ALA A 726 -32.22 -19.27 44.79
CA ALA A 726 -32.66 -19.30 46.19
C ALA A 726 -31.61 -19.82 47.20
N ALA A 727 -30.42 -20.23 46.74
CA ALA A 727 -29.45 -20.95 47.58
C ALA A 727 -28.35 -20.06 48.20
N ASP A 728 -28.18 -18.83 47.75
CA ASP A 728 -27.14 -17.92 48.24
C ASP A 728 -27.77 -16.74 49.01
N GLU A 729 -27.61 -16.75 50.34
CA GLU A 729 -28.16 -15.73 51.26
C GLU A 729 -27.74 -14.31 50.87
N ARG A 730 -26.61 -14.15 50.15
CA ARG A 730 -26.08 -12.84 49.72
C ARG A 730 -26.97 -12.14 48.68
N PHE A 731 -27.77 -12.89 47.92
CA PHE A 731 -28.56 -12.38 46.79
C PHE A 731 -30.06 -12.66 46.93
N ALA A 732 -30.49 -13.30 48.02
CA ALA A 732 -31.87 -13.76 48.24
C ALA A 732 -32.94 -12.64 48.33
N GLN A 733 -32.54 -11.38 48.43
CA GLN A 733 -33.41 -10.20 48.49
C GLN A 733 -33.54 -9.46 47.14
N ASP A 734 -32.93 -9.97 46.06
CA ASP A 734 -33.02 -9.35 44.74
C ASP A 734 -34.44 -9.55 44.15
N PRO A 735 -35.14 -8.46 43.75
CA PRO A 735 -36.52 -8.54 43.26
C PRO A 735 -36.71 -9.48 42.05
N TYR A 736 -35.74 -9.49 41.13
CA TYR A 736 -35.82 -10.32 39.93
C TYR A 736 -35.61 -11.81 40.25
N LEU A 737 -34.72 -12.11 41.21
CA LEU A 737 -34.52 -13.48 41.68
C LEU A 737 -35.74 -14.04 42.42
N LEU A 738 -36.52 -13.17 43.10
CA LEU A 738 -37.76 -13.52 43.79
C LEU A 738 -38.94 -13.73 42.84
N GLU A 739 -39.04 -12.94 41.76
CA GLU A 739 -40.17 -12.99 40.82
C GLU A 739 -39.96 -13.95 39.63
N ALA A 740 -38.79 -13.92 38.98
CA ALA A 740 -38.53 -14.65 37.74
C ALA A 740 -37.90 -16.04 37.94
N GLY A 741 -37.20 -16.26 39.06
CA GLY A 741 -36.66 -17.55 39.49
C GLY A 741 -35.75 -18.29 38.47
N PRO A 742 -34.73 -17.66 37.86
CA PRO A 742 -33.78 -18.36 36.99
C PRO A 742 -33.07 -19.49 37.76
N ARG A 743 -32.97 -20.68 37.15
CA ARG A 743 -32.42 -21.86 37.85
C ARG A 743 -30.90 -21.79 38.02
N SER A 744 -30.19 -21.11 37.14
CA SER A 744 -28.76 -20.87 37.30
C SER A 744 -28.31 -19.57 36.64
N ILE A 745 -27.33 -18.91 37.25
CA ILE A 745 -26.75 -17.64 36.78
C ILE A 745 -25.23 -17.75 36.73
N LEU A 746 -24.63 -17.23 35.67
CA LEU A 746 -23.19 -17.01 35.53
C LEU A 746 -22.95 -15.52 35.28
N CYS A 747 -22.15 -14.88 36.13
CA CYS A 747 -21.82 -13.48 36.02
C CYS A 747 -20.30 -13.28 36.11
N LEU A 748 -19.73 -12.60 35.12
CA LEU A 748 -18.29 -12.48 34.91
C LEU A 748 -17.89 -11.03 34.69
N ALA A 749 -16.84 -10.58 35.39
CA ALA A 749 -16.26 -9.27 35.18
C ALA A 749 -15.37 -9.25 33.92
N MET A 750 -15.56 -8.25 33.06
CA MET A 750 -14.67 -7.95 31.96
C MET A 750 -13.63 -6.94 32.44
N THR A 751 -12.39 -7.38 32.65
CA THR A 751 -11.32 -6.52 33.16
C THR A 751 -10.18 -6.38 32.15
N HIS A 752 -9.70 -5.14 31.98
CA HIS A 752 -8.56 -4.81 31.15
C HIS A 752 -7.57 -3.99 31.98
N GLN A 753 -6.33 -4.47 32.14
CA GLN A 753 -5.30 -3.83 32.99
C GLN A 753 -5.78 -3.53 34.43
N GLY A 754 -6.58 -4.43 35.02
CA GLY A 754 -7.14 -4.28 36.37
C GLY A 754 -8.34 -3.34 36.49
N ARG A 755 -8.77 -2.69 35.41
CA ARG A 755 -9.96 -1.83 35.39
C ARG A 755 -11.17 -2.58 34.82
N LEU A 756 -12.33 -2.43 35.47
CA LEU A 756 -13.60 -2.97 34.96
C LEU A 756 -13.99 -2.24 33.67
N THR A 757 -14.12 -3.00 32.59
CA THR A 757 -14.62 -2.53 31.29
C THR A 757 -16.12 -2.82 31.14
N GLY A 758 -16.60 -3.90 31.75
CA GLY A 758 -18.00 -4.32 31.68
C GLY A 758 -18.27 -5.61 32.46
N VAL A 759 -19.48 -6.13 32.31
CA VAL A 759 -19.94 -7.39 32.92
C VAL A 759 -20.64 -8.24 31.86
N LEU A 760 -20.30 -9.53 31.81
CA LEU A 760 -21.03 -10.54 31.05
C LEU A 760 -21.95 -11.30 31.99
N TYR A 761 -23.22 -11.36 31.64
CA TYR A 761 -24.26 -12.00 32.42
C TYR A 761 -24.96 -13.07 31.58
N ALA A 762 -25.14 -14.26 32.13
CA ALA A 762 -25.75 -15.39 31.44
C ALA A 762 -26.71 -16.17 32.36
N GLU A 763 -27.84 -16.59 31.81
CA GLU A 763 -28.90 -17.31 32.53
C GLU A 763 -29.22 -18.65 31.87
N SER A 764 -29.57 -19.64 32.68
CA SER A 764 -30.13 -20.90 32.20
C SER A 764 -31.25 -21.43 33.10
N ASP A 765 -32.29 -21.97 32.45
CA ASP A 765 -33.45 -22.65 33.01
C ASP A 765 -33.34 -24.19 32.94
N THR A 766 -32.29 -24.71 32.27
CA THR A 766 -32.05 -26.13 32.03
C THR A 766 -31.25 -26.80 33.16
N GLY A 767 -31.82 -26.78 34.37
CA GLY A 767 -31.39 -27.58 35.52
C GLY A 767 -30.50 -26.85 36.53
N ALA A 768 -30.61 -27.25 37.82
CA ALA A 768 -29.74 -26.73 38.89
C ALA A 768 -28.29 -27.15 38.61
N GLY A 769 -27.37 -26.17 38.60
CA GLY A 769 -25.94 -26.42 38.32
C GLY A 769 -25.58 -26.58 36.84
N ALA A 770 -26.31 -25.94 35.91
CA ALA A 770 -25.98 -25.93 34.48
C ALA A 770 -24.55 -25.41 34.20
N PHE A 771 -24.07 -24.46 35.01
CA PHE A 771 -22.71 -23.94 34.94
C PHE A 771 -21.79 -24.74 35.87
N ARG A 772 -20.96 -25.63 35.31
CA ARG A 772 -20.01 -26.45 36.07
C ARG A 772 -18.69 -25.69 36.31
N ALA A 773 -17.95 -26.05 37.35
CA ALA A 773 -16.64 -25.47 37.65
C ALA A 773 -15.64 -25.53 36.47
N GLY A 774 -15.75 -26.55 35.61
CA GLY A 774 -14.93 -26.67 34.39
C GLY A 774 -15.26 -25.66 33.27
N GLN A 775 -16.38 -24.95 33.33
CA GLN A 775 -16.77 -23.92 32.33
C GLN A 775 -16.41 -22.49 32.77
N LEU A 776 -16.05 -22.30 34.04
CA LEU A 776 -15.64 -21.01 34.60
C LEU A 776 -14.35 -20.50 33.98
N GLU A 777 -13.35 -21.36 33.81
CA GLU A 777 -12.07 -21.00 33.18
C GLU A 777 -12.26 -20.56 31.70
N PRO A 778 -12.95 -21.33 30.84
CA PRO A 778 -13.31 -20.90 29.48
C PRO A 778 -14.04 -19.56 29.41
N CYS A 779 -15.09 -19.38 30.20
CA CYS A 779 -15.91 -18.17 30.15
C CYS A 779 -15.16 -16.97 30.74
N GLY A 780 -14.33 -17.18 31.78
CA GLY A 780 -13.46 -16.15 32.34
C GLY A 780 -12.39 -15.69 31.35
N LEU A 781 -11.80 -16.62 30.58
CA LEU A 781 -10.87 -16.26 29.50
C LEU A 781 -11.58 -15.47 28.41
N LEU A 782 -12.80 -15.87 28.01
CA LEU A 782 -13.62 -15.10 27.08
C LEU A 782 -13.90 -13.68 27.59
N ALA A 783 -14.25 -13.53 28.88
CA ALA A 783 -14.52 -12.22 29.49
C ALA A 783 -13.28 -11.31 29.47
N SER A 784 -12.09 -11.86 29.72
CA SER A 784 -10.83 -11.12 29.62
C SER A 784 -10.51 -10.70 28.17
N GLN A 785 -10.66 -11.61 27.22
CA GLN A 785 -10.44 -11.32 25.79
C GLN A 785 -11.47 -10.33 25.23
N ALA A 786 -12.72 -10.42 25.70
CA ALA A 786 -13.78 -9.48 25.37
C ALA A 786 -13.48 -8.07 25.89
N ALA A 787 -12.92 -7.96 27.11
CA ALA A 787 -12.51 -6.67 27.66
C ALA A 787 -11.48 -5.97 26.76
N VAL A 788 -10.49 -6.74 26.25
CA VAL A 788 -9.49 -6.24 25.29
C VAL A 788 -10.15 -5.80 23.99
N ALA A 789 -10.95 -6.65 23.36
CA ALA A 789 -11.57 -6.37 22.08
C ALA A 789 -12.53 -5.15 22.13
N VAL A 790 -13.36 -5.06 23.18
CA VAL A 790 -14.27 -3.92 23.37
C VAL A 790 -13.50 -2.64 23.62
N ASN A 791 -12.46 -2.66 24.45
CA ASN A 791 -11.63 -1.49 24.69
C ASN A 791 -10.90 -1.00 23.42
N ASN A 792 -10.44 -1.93 22.58
CA ASN A 792 -9.84 -1.60 21.28
C ASN A 792 -10.85 -0.97 20.32
N ALA A 793 -12.05 -1.54 20.19
CA ALA A 793 -13.11 -0.98 19.35
C ALA A 793 -13.59 0.40 19.84
N LEU A 794 -13.71 0.60 21.16
CA LEU A 794 -14.06 1.89 21.76
C LEU A 794 -12.98 2.95 21.47
N ARG A 795 -11.70 2.62 21.65
CA ARG A 795 -10.57 3.52 21.33
C ARG A 795 -10.50 3.85 19.84
N TYR A 796 -10.72 2.87 18.97
CA TYR A 796 -10.73 3.10 17.53
C TYR A 796 -11.84 4.08 17.12
N ARG A 797 -13.03 3.95 17.70
CA ARG A 797 -14.14 4.88 17.49
C ARG A 797 -13.82 6.29 17.99
N GLU A 798 -13.14 6.43 19.13
CA GLU A 798 -12.70 7.72 19.66
C GLU A 798 -11.65 8.39 18.75
N VAL A 799 -10.69 7.62 18.23
CA VAL A 799 -9.71 8.11 17.25
C VAL A 799 -10.39 8.55 15.95
N GLN A 800 -11.35 7.78 15.43
CA GLN A 800 -12.11 8.18 14.25
C GLN A 800 -12.94 9.46 14.49
N SER A 801 -13.60 9.57 15.65
CA SER A 801 -14.35 10.78 16.03
C SER A 801 -13.42 11.99 16.08
N THR A 802 -12.31 11.87 16.80
CA THR A 802 -11.32 12.94 16.96
C THR A 802 -10.71 13.34 15.62
N ALA A 803 -10.40 12.38 14.73
CA ALA A 803 -9.91 12.66 13.39
C ALA A 803 -10.95 13.39 12.54
N SER A 804 -12.23 13.04 12.65
CA SER A 804 -13.32 13.72 11.96
C SER A 804 -13.55 15.14 12.49
N ASP A 805 -13.46 15.33 13.80
CA ASP A 805 -13.59 16.64 14.45
C ASP A 805 -12.40 17.55 14.11
N LEU A 806 -11.18 16.99 14.09
CA LEU A 806 -9.98 17.71 13.68
C LEU A 806 -10.05 18.14 12.21
N ARG A 807 -10.57 17.27 11.32
CA ARG A 807 -10.82 17.63 9.92
C ARG A 807 -11.82 18.79 9.82
N ARG A 808 -12.95 18.72 10.52
CA ARG A 808 -13.95 19.80 10.54
C ARG A 808 -13.40 21.11 11.11
N CYS A 809 -12.60 21.05 12.18
CA CYS A 809 -11.94 22.22 12.75
C CYS A 809 -10.90 22.81 11.79
N ASN A 810 -10.12 21.98 11.10
CA ASN A 810 -9.16 22.44 10.10
C ASN A 810 -9.85 23.08 8.89
N GLU A 811 -10.95 22.51 8.42
CA GLU A 811 -11.78 23.09 7.34
C GLU A 811 -12.38 24.43 7.77
N ALA A 812 -12.90 24.53 8.99
CA ALA A 812 -13.42 25.79 9.54
C ALA A 812 -12.33 26.86 9.71
N LEU A 813 -11.15 26.47 10.18
CA LEU A 813 -10.01 27.38 10.32
C LEU A 813 -9.50 27.84 8.96
N ALA A 814 -9.45 26.94 7.96
CA ALA A 814 -9.08 27.29 6.60
C ALA A 814 -10.07 28.30 5.98
N ALA A 815 -11.37 28.11 6.21
CA ALA A 815 -12.40 29.05 5.78
C ALA A 815 -12.27 30.42 6.47
N GLU A 816 -11.99 30.44 7.77
CA GLU A 816 -11.81 31.70 8.52
C GLU A 816 -10.52 32.43 8.13
N VAL A 817 -9.43 31.70 7.87
CA VAL A 817 -8.19 32.26 7.34
C VAL A 817 -8.42 32.85 5.94
N ALA A 818 -9.18 32.17 5.09
CA ALA A 818 -9.55 32.70 3.78
C ALA A 818 -10.35 34.02 3.91
N ARG A 819 -11.32 34.07 4.82
CA ARG A 819 -12.13 35.26 5.10
C ARG A 819 -11.28 36.45 5.59
N LEU A 820 -10.43 36.24 6.60
CA LEU A 820 -9.54 37.27 7.14
C LEU A 820 -8.51 37.75 6.10
N THR A 821 -8.06 36.85 5.23
CA THR A 821 -7.13 37.19 4.14
C THR A 821 -7.82 38.06 3.09
N GLU A 822 -9.09 37.81 2.81
CA GLU A 822 -9.90 38.63 1.90
C GLU A 822 -10.19 40.02 2.47
N GLU A 823 -10.48 40.12 3.78
CA GLU A 823 -10.61 41.41 4.50
C GLU A 823 -9.31 42.21 4.49
N LEU A 824 -8.17 41.56 4.74
CA LEU A 824 -6.84 42.19 4.64
C LEU A 824 -6.53 42.68 3.22
N ARG A 825 -6.92 41.92 2.19
CA ARG A 825 -6.78 42.32 0.78
C ARG A 825 -7.67 43.50 0.42
N ALA A 826 -8.86 43.61 1.01
CA ALA A 826 -9.72 44.77 0.85
C ALA A 826 -9.07 46.02 1.49
N CYS A 827 -8.63 45.91 2.75
CA CYS A 827 -7.92 46.99 3.45
C CYS A 827 -6.64 47.46 2.75
N ASN A 828 -5.84 46.53 2.21
CA ASN A 828 -4.61 46.90 1.48
C ASN A 828 -4.90 47.61 0.16
N ARG A 829 -5.97 47.23 -0.57
CA ARG A 829 -6.39 47.94 -1.78
C ARG A 829 -6.85 49.36 -1.48
N ASP A 830 -7.56 49.56 -0.38
CA ASP A 830 -8.00 50.90 0.05
C ASP A 830 -6.81 51.77 0.51
N ALA A 831 -5.75 51.15 1.05
CA ALA A 831 -4.53 51.85 1.44
C ALA A 831 -3.64 52.23 0.24
N GLU A 832 -3.60 51.47 -0.85
CA GLU A 832 -2.76 51.77 -2.03
C GLU A 832 -3.25 52.97 -2.85
N SER A 833 -4.53 53.31 -2.78
CA SER A 833 -5.13 54.44 -3.51
C SER A 833 -4.47 55.80 -3.16
N PRO A 834 -4.37 56.20 -1.87
CA PRO A 834 -3.66 57.43 -1.47
C PRO A 834 -2.17 57.45 -1.85
N TRP A 835 -1.47 56.31 -1.76
CA TRP A 835 -0.04 56.22 -2.08
C TRP A 835 0.24 56.40 -3.57
N SER A 836 -0.67 55.93 -4.44
CA SER A 836 -0.56 56.11 -5.89
C SER A 836 -0.77 57.56 -6.35
N GLU A 837 -1.56 58.34 -5.61
CA GLU A 837 -1.76 59.77 -5.88
C GLU A 837 -0.59 60.61 -5.38
N LEU A 838 -0.04 60.29 -4.20
CA LEU A 838 1.16 60.92 -3.68
C LEU A 838 2.37 60.72 -4.60
N ARG A 839 2.52 59.51 -5.18
CA ARG A 839 3.59 59.22 -6.15
C ARG A 839 3.43 60.03 -7.44
N ARG A 840 2.21 60.11 -7.98
CA ARG A 840 1.91 60.93 -9.16
C ARG A 840 2.15 62.42 -8.91
N CYS A 841 1.85 62.92 -7.71
CA CYS A 841 2.18 64.30 -7.34
C CYS A 841 3.69 64.54 -7.17
N SER A 842 4.45 63.54 -6.71
CA SER A 842 5.91 63.59 -6.63
C SER A 842 6.55 63.64 -8.02
N ASP A 843 6.15 62.73 -8.90
CA ASP A 843 6.71 62.62 -10.26
C ASP A 843 6.37 63.86 -11.11
N ALA A 844 5.19 64.47 -10.90
CA ALA A 844 4.82 65.74 -11.55
C ALA A 844 5.59 66.95 -11.00
N ARG A 845 6.17 66.85 -9.80
CA ARG A 845 7.01 67.89 -9.18
C ARG A 845 8.44 67.81 -9.69
N ASP A 846 8.95 66.60 -9.92
CA ASP A 846 10.30 66.38 -10.45
C ASP A 846 10.41 66.65 -11.96
N ALA A 847 9.27 66.73 -12.67
CA ALA A 847 9.18 67.09 -14.08
C ALA A 847 9.03 68.59 -14.37
N ARG A 848 9.00 69.46 -13.35
CA ARG A 848 8.97 70.93 -13.47
C ARG A 848 10.28 71.53 -12.96
#